data_AF-A0A8C7DAJ8-F1
#
_entry.id   AF-A0A8C7DAJ8-F1
#
_cell.length_a   1.000
_cell.length_b   1.000
_cell.length_c   1.000
_cell.angle_alpha   90.00
_cell.angle_beta   90.00
_cell.angle_gamma   90.00
#
_symmetry.space_group_name_H-M   'P 1'
#
loop_
_entity.id
_entity.type
_entity.pdbx_description
1 polymer ?
#
loop_
_entity_poly.entity_id
_entity_poly.type
_entity_poly.pdbx_seq_one_letter_code
_entity_poly.pdbx_strand_id
1 'polypeptide(L)'
;PSWNPNGTEPLYTLLSSALLFDAVHAVVAAVQELNRSQNVGATQLSCKSSKIWEHGTSLMNYLRMVELEGLTGHIEFNSKGQRSNYALRIMQNSRDGLRQIGQWHSEQGLSMERKLPSINVTDTLFNTTLTITTILENPYVMLRPNHQEMEGNERYEGFCVDMLKELADILKFKYCINLVGDGVYGVSGTNGTWTGMVGELISRKADLAVAGLTITAEREKVIDFSKPFMTLGISIMYRVHLGRRPGYFSFLDPFSPGVWLFMLLAYLAVSCVLFLVARLTPYEWYNPHPCLKGRCNLLINQYSLGNSFWFPVGGFMQQGSTIAPRALSTRCVSGVWWAFTLIIISSYTANLAAFLTVQRMEVPIESVDDLADQTAIEYGTMHGGSTMTFFQNSRYQTYQRMWNFMHSKQPSVFVKSTEEGIARVVNSNYAYLLESTMNEYYRQRNCNLTQIGGLLDTKGYGIGMPVGSVYRDEFDLAILKLQEDNRLEILKRKWWDGGKCPKEEDHRAKGLGMENIGGIFVVLVCGLLVAIFMAVLEFIEISRPLSLPSLSLCVLQLSVCEEMLRELQGIVLCRDSLQLRRRRGTTMLRPRSLPLEERRARAAAVSLSNGKLCGAAAGLPLSEPLSHRLAQEAALVARGCSHIRICPECRRFQGLRAMRPGGGPSHGASPTHMPTKPRILSDGKAPRR
;
A
#
# COMPACT_ATOMS: atom_id res chain seq x y z
N PRO A 1 -63.87 21.64 52.18
CA PRO A 1 -64.13 22.16 50.82
C PRO A 1 -63.32 21.38 49.77
N SER A 2 -63.97 20.74 48.81
CA SER A 2 -63.34 19.95 47.76
C SER A 2 -62.57 20.83 46.78
N TRP A 3 -61.27 20.56 46.60
CA TRP A 3 -60.44 21.22 45.60
C TRP A 3 -60.70 20.62 44.22
N ASN A 4 -60.91 21.48 43.22
CA ASN A 4 -61.12 21.09 41.83
C ASN A 4 -59.96 21.61 40.97
N PRO A 5 -59.06 20.75 40.44
CA PRO A 5 -57.79 21.17 39.85
C PRO A 5 -57.89 21.78 38.43
N ASN A 6 -59.09 21.81 37.84
CA ASN A 6 -59.32 22.25 36.45
C ASN A 6 -59.75 23.72 36.30
N GLY A 7 -59.68 24.53 37.35
CA GLY A 7 -60.08 25.94 37.31
C GLY A 7 -59.01 26.84 36.67
N THR A 8 -59.29 27.37 35.46
CA THR A 8 -58.39 28.29 34.74
C THR A 8 -58.46 29.74 35.26
N GLU A 9 -58.37 29.94 36.58
CA GLU A 9 -58.07 31.26 37.14
C GLU A 9 -56.55 31.49 37.23
N PRO A 10 -56.08 32.74 37.05
CA PRO A 10 -54.66 33.05 37.20
C PRO A 10 -54.23 32.81 38.66
N LEU A 11 -53.24 31.95 38.88
CA LEU A 11 -52.77 31.49 40.21
C LEU A 11 -52.55 32.63 41.25
N TYR A 12 -52.25 33.84 40.76
CA TYR A 12 -52.12 35.07 41.55
C TYR A 12 -53.40 35.51 42.27
N THR A 13 -54.60 35.37 41.67
CA THR A 13 -55.86 35.76 42.34
C THR A 13 -56.12 34.87 43.54
N LEU A 14 -55.95 33.55 43.41
CA LEU A 14 -56.12 32.59 44.50
C LEU A 14 -55.14 32.80 45.67
N LEU A 15 -53.87 33.11 45.41
CA LEU A 15 -52.92 33.35 46.50
C LEU A 15 -53.27 34.64 47.27
N SER A 16 -53.68 35.69 46.55
CA SER A 16 -54.03 36.97 47.17
C SER A 16 -55.27 36.88 48.08
N SER A 17 -56.28 36.09 47.68
CA SER A 17 -57.48 35.86 48.49
C SER A 17 -57.22 34.93 49.68
N ALA A 18 -56.38 33.91 49.53
CA ALA A 18 -55.92 33.07 50.63
C ALA A 18 -55.14 33.88 51.69
N LEU A 19 -54.22 34.75 51.26
CA LEU A 19 -53.48 35.65 52.15
C LEU A 19 -54.39 36.66 52.86
N LEU A 20 -55.43 37.17 52.19
CA LEU A 20 -56.42 38.06 52.82
C LEU A 20 -57.22 37.32 53.90
N PHE A 21 -57.66 36.09 53.63
CA PHE A 21 -58.36 35.26 54.60
C PHE A 21 -57.50 34.98 55.84
N ASP A 22 -56.24 34.60 55.63
CA ASP A 22 -55.27 34.34 56.70
C ASP A 22 -54.95 35.61 57.51
N ALA A 23 -54.81 36.77 56.84
CA ALA A 23 -54.56 38.05 57.49
C ALA A 23 -55.71 38.50 58.40
N VAL A 24 -56.97 38.28 58.01
CA VAL A 24 -58.13 38.56 58.87
C VAL A 24 -58.08 37.71 60.13
N HIS A 25 -57.78 36.42 60.02
CA HIS A 25 -57.67 35.52 61.18
C HIS A 25 -56.52 35.91 62.11
N ALA A 26 -55.35 36.29 61.56
CA ALA A 26 -54.22 36.77 62.36
C ALA A 26 -54.54 38.06 63.14
N VAL A 27 -55.23 39.02 62.51
CA VAL A 27 -55.67 40.25 63.19
C VAL A 27 -56.71 39.95 64.27
N VAL A 28 -57.68 39.07 64.00
CA VAL A 28 -58.69 38.68 65.00
C VAL A 28 -58.04 37.99 66.20
N ALA A 29 -57.09 37.07 65.99
CA ALA A 29 -56.36 36.40 67.06
C ALA A 29 -55.59 37.41 67.95
N ALA A 30 -54.83 38.33 67.33
CA ALA A 30 -54.08 39.35 68.06
C ALA A 30 -54.99 40.32 68.85
N VAL A 31 -56.14 40.70 68.29
CA VAL A 31 -57.12 41.56 68.97
C VAL A 31 -57.81 40.81 70.13
N GLN A 32 -58.08 39.51 69.98
CA GLN A 32 -58.65 38.69 71.07
C GLN A 32 -57.68 38.58 72.26
N GLU A 33 -56.38 38.35 72.02
CA GLU A 33 -55.38 38.29 73.09
C GLU A 33 -55.10 39.65 73.73
N LEU A 34 -55.13 40.74 72.95
CA LEU A 34 -55.05 42.10 73.51
C LEU A 34 -56.28 42.42 74.37
N ASN A 35 -57.48 42.05 73.93
CA ASN A 35 -58.73 42.30 74.68
C ASN A 35 -58.89 41.41 75.93
N ARG A 36 -58.09 40.34 76.05
CA ARG A 36 -57.95 39.56 77.29
C ARG A 36 -57.10 40.26 78.35
N SER A 37 -56.14 41.09 77.95
CA SER A 37 -55.19 41.75 78.86
C SER A 37 -55.49 43.23 79.11
N GLN A 38 -56.19 43.91 78.20
CA GLN A 38 -56.48 45.34 78.23
C GLN A 38 -57.90 45.61 77.71
N ASN A 39 -58.61 46.59 78.27
CA ASN A 39 -59.91 47.02 77.73
C ASN A 39 -59.68 47.88 76.46
N VAL A 40 -59.80 47.27 75.28
CA VAL A 40 -59.47 47.92 74.00
C VAL A 40 -60.63 48.77 73.48
N GLY A 41 -60.41 50.08 73.35
CA GLY A 41 -61.35 51.01 72.73
C GLY A 41 -60.83 51.62 71.42
N ALA A 42 -61.71 51.79 70.44
CA ALA A 42 -61.40 52.51 69.21
C ALA A 42 -61.35 54.03 69.46
N THR A 43 -60.30 54.71 69.01
CA THR A 43 -60.16 56.17 69.12
C THR A 43 -59.99 56.81 67.74
N GLN A 44 -60.63 57.96 67.53
CA GLN A 44 -60.50 58.70 66.27
C GLN A 44 -59.22 59.54 66.28
N LEU A 45 -58.33 59.29 65.33
CA LEU A 45 -57.08 60.01 65.13
C LEU A 45 -57.09 60.83 63.84
N SER A 46 -56.14 61.76 63.70
CA SER A 46 -55.97 62.60 62.51
C SER A 46 -54.51 62.62 62.08
N CYS A 47 -54.25 62.42 60.79
CA CYS A 47 -52.88 62.39 60.23
C CYS A 47 -52.13 63.73 60.34
N LYS A 48 -52.80 64.83 60.73
CA LYS A 48 -52.19 66.13 61.04
C LYS A 48 -51.72 66.27 62.50
N SER A 49 -52.00 65.27 63.33
CA SER A 49 -51.72 65.24 64.77
C SER A 49 -50.66 64.20 65.09
N SER A 50 -49.78 64.49 66.05
CA SER A 50 -48.80 63.53 66.59
C SER A 50 -49.38 62.57 67.63
N LYS A 51 -50.69 62.64 67.94
CA LYS A 51 -51.36 61.70 68.85
C LYS A 51 -51.38 60.29 68.26
N ILE A 52 -50.76 59.35 68.96
CA ILE A 52 -50.77 57.91 68.68
C ILE A 52 -51.89 57.21 69.47
N TRP A 53 -52.28 56.01 69.04
CA TRP A 53 -53.15 55.13 69.82
C TRP A 53 -52.32 54.38 70.85
N GLU A 54 -52.69 54.48 72.12
CA GLU A 54 -51.91 53.97 73.26
C GLU A 54 -51.67 52.45 73.19
N HIS A 55 -52.66 51.69 72.70
CA HIS A 55 -52.56 50.23 72.54
C HIS A 55 -51.88 49.78 71.23
N GLY A 56 -51.47 50.71 70.35
CA GLY A 56 -50.96 50.36 69.02
C GLY A 56 -49.65 49.56 69.04
N THR A 57 -48.76 49.85 69.99
CA THR A 57 -47.52 49.07 70.20
C THR A 57 -47.80 47.70 70.79
N SER A 58 -48.73 47.60 71.74
CA SER A 58 -49.19 46.33 72.31
C SER A 58 -49.83 45.44 71.23
N LEU A 59 -50.73 45.98 70.40
CA LEU A 59 -51.33 45.23 69.29
C LEU A 59 -50.26 44.72 68.30
N MET A 60 -49.26 45.53 67.97
CA MET A 60 -48.16 45.13 67.09
C MET A 60 -47.31 44.00 67.69
N ASN A 61 -47.14 43.97 69.01
CA ASN A 61 -46.46 42.88 69.70
C ASN A 61 -47.30 41.59 69.68
N TYR A 62 -48.61 41.68 69.96
CA TYR A 62 -49.51 40.51 69.85
C TYR A 62 -49.57 39.98 68.41
N LEU A 63 -49.64 40.84 67.39
CA LEU A 63 -49.59 40.45 65.97
C LEU A 63 -48.31 39.68 65.61
N ARG A 64 -47.16 40.03 66.22
CA ARG A 64 -45.89 39.31 66.02
C ARG A 64 -45.81 37.99 66.78
N MET A 65 -46.65 37.79 67.79
CA MET A 65 -46.76 36.56 68.58
C MET A 65 -47.87 35.62 68.08
N VAL A 66 -48.54 35.96 66.97
CA VAL A 66 -49.53 35.08 66.35
C VAL A 66 -48.82 33.87 65.72
N GLU A 67 -49.18 32.69 66.21
CA GLU A 67 -48.89 31.40 65.62
C GLU A 67 -50.23 30.73 65.25
N LEU A 68 -50.48 30.47 63.97
CA LEU A 68 -51.71 29.81 63.51
C LEU A 68 -51.52 29.00 62.21
N GLU A 69 -52.44 28.06 61.97
CA GLU A 69 -52.53 27.33 60.70
C GLU A 69 -53.59 27.96 59.79
N GLY A 70 -53.16 28.53 58.66
CA GLY A 70 -54.02 29.17 57.67
C GLY A 70 -54.19 28.36 56.38
N LEU A 71 -54.85 28.94 55.39
CA LEU A 71 -54.95 28.40 54.02
C LEU A 71 -53.59 28.30 53.35
N THR A 72 -52.66 29.18 53.71
CA THR A 72 -51.25 29.13 53.28
C THR A 72 -50.36 28.25 54.17
N GLY A 73 -50.93 27.46 55.08
CA GLY A 73 -50.22 26.65 56.07
C GLY A 73 -49.76 27.46 57.28
N HIS A 74 -48.71 26.99 57.95
CA HIS A 74 -48.15 27.59 59.16
C HIS A 74 -47.81 29.08 59.01
N ILE A 75 -48.28 29.91 59.94
CA ILE A 75 -48.06 31.35 59.98
C ILE A 75 -47.46 31.71 61.34
N GLU A 76 -46.23 32.19 61.30
CA GLU A 76 -45.51 32.84 62.40
C GLU A 76 -44.78 34.08 61.85
N PHE A 77 -44.38 34.99 62.73
CA PHE A 77 -43.69 36.24 62.37
C PHE A 77 -42.40 36.44 63.15
N ASN A 78 -41.37 36.93 62.46
CA ASN A 78 -40.11 37.31 63.09
C ASN A 78 -40.23 38.65 63.85
N SER A 79 -39.17 39.04 64.56
CA SER A 79 -39.11 40.29 65.33
C SER A 79 -39.32 41.59 64.52
N LYS A 80 -39.25 41.52 63.19
CA LYS A 80 -39.55 42.64 62.27
C LYS A 80 -41.00 42.64 61.77
N GLY A 81 -41.78 41.59 62.02
CA GLY A 81 -43.13 41.40 61.47
C GLY A 81 -43.15 40.79 60.07
N GLN A 82 -42.08 40.12 59.64
CA GLN A 82 -42.04 39.36 58.40
C GLN A 82 -42.34 37.90 58.68
N ARG A 83 -43.09 37.21 57.81
CA ARG A 83 -43.41 35.80 57.99
C ARG A 83 -42.15 34.93 57.96
N SER A 84 -42.00 34.05 58.93
CA SER A 84 -40.94 33.03 59.02
C SER A 84 -41.54 31.62 58.94
N ASN A 85 -40.67 30.58 58.99
CA ASN A 85 -41.04 29.14 59.01
C ASN A 85 -42.16 28.74 58.03
N TYR A 86 -42.12 29.28 56.82
CA TYR A 86 -43.10 29.00 55.78
C TYR A 86 -42.54 28.00 54.77
N ALA A 87 -43.44 27.22 54.16
CA ALA A 87 -43.09 26.19 53.22
C ALA A 87 -43.72 26.43 51.85
N LEU A 88 -42.90 26.52 50.81
CA LEU A 88 -43.32 26.68 49.41
C LEU A 88 -43.39 25.30 48.73
N ARG A 89 -44.45 25.04 47.98
CA ARG A 89 -44.60 23.80 47.19
C ARG A 89 -44.03 24.03 45.79
N ILE A 90 -43.12 23.17 45.33
CA ILE A 90 -42.57 23.24 43.98
C ILE A 90 -43.44 22.39 43.05
N MET A 91 -44.00 23.04 42.03
CA MET A 91 -44.88 22.43 41.03
C MET A 91 -44.16 22.34 39.69
N GLN A 92 -44.22 21.16 39.06
CA GLN A 92 -43.80 20.92 37.68
C GLN A 92 -45.04 20.85 36.78
N ASN A 93 -45.01 21.53 35.65
CA ASN A 93 -46.03 21.37 34.62
C ASN A 93 -45.69 20.13 33.77
N SER A 94 -46.52 19.08 33.86
CA SER A 94 -46.42 17.86 33.05
C SER A 94 -47.54 17.81 32.00
N ARG A 95 -47.50 16.82 31.10
CA ARG A 95 -48.59 16.55 30.14
C ARG A 95 -49.91 16.21 30.83
N ASP A 96 -49.82 15.60 32.02
CA ASP A 96 -50.98 15.24 32.87
C ASP A 96 -51.42 16.39 33.81
N GLY A 97 -50.83 17.58 33.67
CA GLY A 97 -51.11 18.77 34.49
C GLY A 97 -50.01 19.14 35.50
N LEU A 98 -50.34 20.06 36.41
CA LEU A 98 -49.44 20.55 37.45
C LEU A 98 -49.27 19.52 38.58
N ARG A 99 -48.07 18.97 38.71
CA ARG A 99 -47.70 17.99 39.75
C ARG A 99 -46.72 18.60 40.76
N GLN A 100 -46.95 18.40 42.05
CA GLN A 100 -45.96 18.74 43.07
C GLN A 100 -44.77 17.78 42.99
N ILE A 101 -43.55 18.32 43.00
CA ILE A 101 -42.29 17.55 42.95
C ILE A 101 -41.42 17.72 44.20
N GLY A 102 -41.66 18.76 44.98
CA GLY A 102 -40.89 19.03 46.21
C GLY A 102 -41.50 20.13 47.06
N GLN A 103 -40.82 20.43 48.16
CA GLN A 103 -41.17 21.47 49.12
C GLN A 103 -39.89 22.22 49.54
N TRP A 104 -39.92 23.54 49.52
CA TRP A 104 -38.86 24.38 50.05
C TRP A 104 -39.29 24.95 51.40
N HIS A 105 -38.50 24.72 52.45
CA HIS A 105 -38.71 25.27 53.79
C HIS A 105 -37.71 26.40 54.03
N SER A 106 -38.14 27.46 54.73
CA SER A 106 -37.29 28.64 54.94
C SER A 106 -36.00 28.37 55.74
N GLU A 107 -35.99 27.36 56.62
CA GLU A 107 -34.81 26.98 57.40
C GLU A 107 -34.03 25.81 56.78
N GLN A 108 -34.73 24.79 56.26
CA GLN A 108 -34.13 23.53 55.81
C GLN A 108 -33.78 23.53 54.31
N GLY A 109 -34.20 24.56 53.56
CA GLY A 109 -33.97 24.67 52.12
C GLY A 109 -34.87 23.73 51.30
N LEU A 110 -34.37 23.29 50.14
CA LEU A 110 -35.14 22.49 49.19
C LEU A 110 -35.14 21.00 49.55
N SER A 111 -36.30 20.48 49.95
CA SER A 111 -36.58 19.05 50.06
C SER A 111 -37.35 18.58 48.81
N MET A 112 -36.67 17.89 47.90
CA MET A 112 -37.31 17.26 46.75
C MET A 112 -37.92 15.92 47.18
N GLU A 113 -39.14 15.60 46.73
CA GLU A 113 -39.73 14.31 47.04
C GLU A 113 -38.91 13.22 46.33
N ARG A 114 -38.42 12.20 47.07
CA ARG A 114 -37.64 11.07 46.50
C ARG A 114 -38.49 10.13 45.60
N LYS A 115 -39.64 10.63 45.14
CA LYS A 115 -40.52 10.12 44.08
C LYS A 115 -40.54 11.03 42.84
N LEU A 116 -39.53 11.88 42.61
CA LEU A 116 -38.85 11.67 41.34
C LEU A 116 -38.43 10.20 41.34
N PRO A 117 -38.77 9.41 40.32
CA PRO A 117 -38.13 8.11 40.17
C PRO A 117 -36.62 8.33 40.29
N SER A 118 -35.90 7.40 40.94
CA SER A 118 -34.59 7.05 40.38
C SER A 118 -34.86 6.83 38.91
N ILE A 119 -34.40 7.75 38.05
CA ILE A 119 -34.76 7.72 36.64
C ILE A 119 -34.10 6.45 36.11
N ASN A 120 -34.88 5.38 36.04
CA ASN A 120 -34.53 4.19 35.29
C ASN A 120 -34.51 4.68 33.84
N VAL A 121 -33.33 5.12 33.37
CA VAL A 121 -33.21 5.85 32.10
C VAL A 121 -33.68 4.95 30.95
N THR A 122 -33.50 3.64 31.11
CA THR A 122 -34.16 2.55 30.38
C THR A 122 -35.67 2.75 30.11
N ASP A 123 -36.48 3.11 31.12
CA ASP A 123 -37.91 3.37 30.94
C ASP A 123 -38.18 4.74 30.27
N THR A 124 -37.25 5.70 30.39
CA THR A 124 -37.42 7.03 29.77
C THR A 124 -37.02 7.11 28.30
N LEU A 125 -36.16 6.23 27.81
CA LEU A 125 -35.85 6.14 26.37
C LEU A 125 -36.97 5.44 25.61
N PHE A 126 -37.67 4.50 26.25
CA PHE A 126 -38.71 3.70 25.63
C PHE A 126 -39.80 4.56 24.97
N ASN A 127 -39.94 4.44 23.65
CA ASN A 127 -40.92 5.16 22.83
C ASN A 127 -40.77 6.71 22.79
N THR A 128 -39.66 7.28 23.28
CA THR A 128 -39.30 8.68 22.97
C THR A 128 -38.79 8.82 21.55
N THR A 129 -38.94 9.99 20.93
CA THR A 129 -38.43 10.27 19.58
C THR A 129 -37.28 11.27 19.66
N LEU A 130 -36.06 10.81 19.39
CA LEU A 130 -34.85 11.63 19.42
C LEU A 130 -34.55 12.25 18.06
N THR A 131 -34.18 13.52 18.06
CA THR A 131 -33.78 14.28 16.87
C THR A 131 -32.28 14.10 16.65
N ILE A 132 -31.90 13.51 15.51
CA ILE A 132 -30.52 13.16 15.24
C ILE A 132 -29.98 14.03 14.12
N THR A 133 -28.97 14.85 14.42
CA THR A 133 -28.24 15.60 13.39
C THR A 133 -27.12 14.74 12.80
N THR A 134 -26.94 14.84 11.49
CA THR A 134 -25.87 14.16 10.75
C THR A 134 -25.46 14.96 9.51
N ILE A 135 -24.41 14.50 8.84
CA ILE A 135 -23.85 15.08 7.62
C ILE A 135 -23.76 14.00 6.53
N LEU A 136 -23.98 14.36 5.26
CA LEU A 136 -23.79 13.43 4.15
C LEU A 136 -22.30 13.20 3.92
N GLU A 137 -21.85 11.97 4.13
CA GLU A 137 -20.46 11.55 3.98
C GLU A 137 -20.38 10.03 3.72
N ASN A 138 -19.70 9.64 2.65
CA ASN A 138 -19.58 8.24 2.26
C ASN A 138 -18.50 7.52 3.10
N PRO A 139 -18.73 6.33 3.69
CA PRO A 139 -19.97 5.53 3.71
C PRO A 139 -20.79 5.67 5.00
N TYR A 140 -20.60 6.74 5.76
CA TYR A 140 -21.23 6.93 7.07
C TYR A 140 -22.74 7.21 6.93
N VAL A 141 -23.09 8.21 6.12
CA VAL A 141 -24.48 8.53 5.75
C VAL A 141 -24.50 8.97 4.29
N MET A 142 -25.27 8.25 3.49
CA MET A 142 -25.44 8.41 2.05
C MET A 142 -26.92 8.52 1.73
N LEU A 143 -27.26 9.25 0.66
CA LEU A 143 -28.62 9.20 0.10
C LEU A 143 -28.78 7.92 -0.72
N ARG A 144 -29.88 7.20 -0.50
CA ARG A 144 -30.24 6.05 -1.33
C ARG A 144 -30.53 6.49 -2.77
N PRO A 145 -30.31 5.63 -3.79
CA PRO A 145 -30.67 5.97 -5.17
C PRO A 145 -32.13 6.41 -5.36
N ASN A 146 -33.07 5.76 -4.67
CA ASN A 146 -34.51 6.06 -4.74
C ASN A 146 -34.98 7.07 -3.66
N HIS A 147 -34.09 7.91 -3.11
CA HIS A 147 -34.41 8.81 -1.99
C HIS A 147 -35.57 9.79 -2.22
N GLN A 148 -36.01 9.98 -3.48
CA GLN A 148 -37.14 10.84 -3.85
C GLN A 148 -38.50 10.15 -3.63
N GLU A 149 -38.53 8.81 -3.62
CA GLU A 149 -39.74 7.99 -3.45
C GLU A 149 -39.96 7.55 -1.99
N MET A 150 -38.93 7.71 -1.15
CA MET A 150 -38.95 7.33 0.27
C MET A 150 -39.14 8.55 1.17
N GLU A 151 -39.79 8.36 2.32
CA GLU A 151 -40.00 9.41 3.33
C GLU A 151 -39.20 9.15 4.62
N GLY A 152 -39.01 10.20 5.42
CA GLY A 152 -38.38 10.10 6.73
C GLY A 152 -36.94 9.55 6.69
N ASN A 153 -36.68 8.54 7.52
CA ASN A 153 -35.36 7.94 7.74
C ASN A 153 -34.91 7.00 6.61
N GLU A 154 -35.86 6.42 5.84
CA GLU A 154 -35.54 5.39 4.84
C GLU A 154 -34.78 5.93 3.63
N ARG A 155 -34.79 7.26 3.45
CA ARG A 155 -34.01 7.98 2.43
C ARG A 155 -32.50 7.82 2.58
N TYR A 156 -32.03 7.46 3.77
CA TYR A 156 -30.60 7.38 4.11
C TYR A 156 -30.13 5.93 4.26
N GLU A 157 -28.86 5.70 3.92
CA GLU A 157 -28.15 4.45 4.21
C GLU A 157 -26.69 4.71 4.55
N GLY A 158 -26.00 3.73 5.12
CA GLY A 158 -24.59 3.86 5.52
C GLY A 158 -24.32 3.27 6.90
N PHE A 159 -23.05 3.31 7.29
CA PHE A 159 -22.57 2.75 8.56
C PHE A 159 -23.27 3.37 9.77
N CYS A 160 -23.38 4.70 9.84
CA CYS A 160 -24.03 5.39 10.94
C CYS A 160 -25.54 5.11 10.97
N VAL A 161 -26.19 4.96 9.81
CA VAL A 161 -27.61 4.65 9.72
C VAL A 161 -27.91 3.23 10.22
N ASP A 162 -27.07 2.25 9.91
CA ASP A 162 -27.25 0.88 10.41
C ASP A 162 -26.85 0.72 11.88
N MET A 163 -25.76 1.36 12.32
CA MET A 163 -25.38 1.42 13.74
C MET A 163 -26.49 2.04 14.59
N LEU A 164 -27.14 3.08 14.09
CA LEU A 164 -28.26 3.75 14.75
C LEU A 164 -29.51 2.86 14.86
N LYS A 165 -29.77 1.97 13.89
CA LYS A 165 -30.84 0.95 14.01
C LYS A 165 -30.52 -0.03 15.14
N GLU A 166 -29.31 -0.57 15.19
CA GLU A 166 -28.90 -1.50 16.25
C GLU A 166 -28.98 -0.84 17.64
N LEU A 167 -28.58 0.44 17.77
CA LEU A 167 -28.73 1.21 19.01
C LEU A 167 -30.21 1.42 19.39
N ALA A 168 -31.07 1.75 18.42
CA ALA A 168 -32.51 1.88 18.64
C ALA A 168 -33.18 0.54 19.00
N ASP A 169 -32.70 -0.57 18.44
CA ASP A 169 -33.17 -1.92 18.78
C ASP A 169 -32.72 -2.37 20.17
N ILE A 170 -31.58 -1.91 20.66
CA ILE A 170 -31.12 -2.18 22.04
C ILE A 170 -31.87 -1.28 23.05
N LEU A 171 -31.88 0.03 22.82
CA LEU A 171 -32.35 1.05 23.76
C LEU A 171 -33.85 1.41 23.60
N LYS A 172 -34.53 0.87 22.59
CA LYS A 172 -35.98 0.99 22.33
C LYS A 172 -36.52 2.43 22.16
N PHE A 173 -35.67 3.35 21.69
CA PHE A 173 -36.07 4.70 21.28
C PHE A 173 -36.50 4.74 19.80
N LYS A 174 -37.29 5.75 19.44
CA LYS A 174 -37.57 6.17 18.05
C LYS A 174 -36.66 7.34 17.70
N TYR A 175 -36.43 7.58 16.42
CA TYR A 175 -35.59 8.71 15.99
C TYR A 175 -36.01 9.29 14.65
N CYS A 176 -35.58 10.53 14.40
CA CYS A 176 -35.68 11.20 13.11
C CYS A 176 -34.31 11.73 12.69
N ILE A 177 -33.86 11.36 11.49
CA ILE A 177 -32.57 11.81 10.92
C ILE A 177 -32.76 13.14 10.18
N ASN A 178 -32.12 14.19 10.68
CA ASN A 178 -32.03 15.50 10.08
C ASN A 178 -30.59 15.75 9.58
N LEU A 179 -30.46 16.42 8.44
CA LEU A 179 -29.16 16.89 7.96
C LEU A 179 -28.84 18.25 8.60
N VAL A 180 -27.59 18.41 9.01
CA VAL A 180 -27.05 19.67 9.56
C VAL A 180 -27.23 20.83 8.57
N GLY A 181 -27.73 21.96 9.05
CA GLY A 181 -28.21 23.04 8.18
C GLY A 181 -27.14 23.77 7.35
N ASP A 182 -25.89 23.79 7.80
CA ASP A 182 -24.76 24.49 7.17
C ASP A 182 -23.72 23.55 6.51
N GLY A 183 -23.93 22.23 6.59
CA GLY A 183 -23.06 21.24 5.96
C GLY A 183 -21.69 21.07 6.60
N VAL A 184 -21.46 21.47 7.86
CA VAL A 184 -20.17 21.28 8.56
C VAL A 184 -20.31 20.54 9.89
N TYR A 185 -19.24 19.87 10.34
CA TYR A 185 -19.22 19.19 11.66
C TYR A 185 -19.37 20.18 12.83
N GLY A 186 -18.76 21.35 12.68
CA GLY A 186 -18.74 22.40 13.68
C GLY A 186 -17.32 22.86 14.02
N VAL A 187 -17.13 24.16 13.85
CA VAL A 187 -15.90 24.92 14.10
C VAL A 187 -16.22 26.03 15.10
N SER A 188 -15.29 26.28 16.03
CA SER A 188 -15.37 27.38 16.99
C SER A 188 -15.14 28.72 16.30
N GLY A 189 -16.09 29.64 16.42
CA GLY A 189 -15.93 31.02 16.01
C GLY A 189 -15.20 31.85 17.07
N THR A 190 -14.64 33.00 16.66
CA THR A 190 -13.92 33.94 17.54
C THR A 190 -14.73 34.42 18.74
N ASN A 191 -16.06 34.38 18.64
CA ASN A 191 -17.00 34.88 19.65
C ASN A 191 -17.50 33.77 20.59
N GLY A 192 -16.89 32.58 20.56
CA GLY A 192 -17.32 31.40 21.32
C GLY A 192 -18.56 30.70 20.76
N THR A 193 -19.11 31.20 19.65
CA THR A 193 -20.22 30.58 18.91
C THR A 193 -19.74 29.39 18.10
N TRP A 194 -20.49 28.29 18.10
CA TRP A 194 -20.18 27.10 17.31
C TRP A 194 -21.13 26.95 16.11
N THR A 195 -20.56 26.53 14.99
CA THR A 195 -21.26 26.15 13.75
C THR A 195 -21.57 24.65 13.74
N GLY A 196 -22.26 24.17 12.71
CA GLY A 196 -22.41 22.73 12.44
C GLY A 196 -23.19 21.93 13.47
N MET A 197 -22.99 20.62 13.43
CA MET A 197 -23.62 19.66 14.34
C MET A 197 -23.32 20.00 15.81
N VAL A 198 -22.10 20.47 16.13
CA VAL A 198 -21.74 20.94 17.48
C VAL A 198 -22.62 22.13 17.90
N GLY A 199 -22.86 23.11 17.02
CA GLY A 199 -23.76 24.24 17.27
C GLY A 199 -25.23 23.82 17.43
N GLU A 200 -25.69 22.82 16.69
CA GLU A 200 -27.05 22.27 16.81
C GLU A 200 -27.29 21.55 18.15
N LEU A 201 -26.28 20.85 18.68
CA LEU A 201 -26.33 20.24 20.03
C LEU A 201 -26.33 21.31 21.14
N ILE A 202 -25.46 22.33 21.04
CA ILE A 202 -25.39 23.43 22.02
C ILE A 202 -26.71 24.21 22.07
N SER A 203 -27.31 24.46 20.90
CA SER A 203 -28.62 25.13 20.79
C SER A 203 -29.82 24.21 21.03
N ARG A 204 -29.60 22.92 21.37
CA ARG A 204 -30.63 21.89 21.58
C ARG A 204 -31.65 21.77 20.43
N LYS A 205 -31.17 21.97 19.19
CA LYS A 205 -31.92 21.67 17.96
C LYS A 205 -31.91 20.19 17.61
N ALA A 206 -30.88 19.48 18.07
CA ALA A 206 -30.74 18.04 17.99
C ALA A 206 -30.41 17.47 19.37
N ASP A 207 -30.85 16.23 19.62
CA ASP A 207 -30.61 15.49 20.86
C ASP A 207 -29.31 14.67 20.78
N LEU A 208 -28.93 14.22 19.58
CA LEU A 208 -27.72 13.44 19.30
C LEU A 208 -27.09 13.86 17.96
N ALA A 209 -25.76 13.80 17.86
CA ALA A 209 -25.03 13.90 16.60
C ALA A 209 -24.36 12.56 16.29
N VAL A 210 -24.80 11.89 15.21
CA VAL A 210 -24.31 10.57 14.79
C VAL A 210 -23.71 10.69 13.40
N ALA A 211 -22.38 10.75 13.32
CA ALA A 211 -21.59 10.91 12.10
C ALA A 211 -20.14 10.43 12.33
N GLY A 212 -19.25 10.64 11.36
CA GLY A 212 -17.79 10.61 11.55
C GLY A 212 -17.27 11.78 12.40
N LEU A 213 -17.85 11.99 13.59
CA LEU A 213 -17.54 13.15 14.43
C LEU A 213 -16.33 12.86 15.33
N THR A 214 -15.15 13.35 14.96
CA THR A 214 -13.92 13.20 15.76
C THR A 214 -14.10 13.80 17.16
N ILE A 215 -13.84 13.00 18.20
CA ILE A 215 -13.74 13.48 19.59
C ILE A 215 -12.49 14.37 19.69
N THR A 216 -12.63 15.58 20.23
CA THR A 216 -11.51 16.54 20.40
C THR A 216 -11.70 17.35 21.68
N ALA A 217 -10.59 17.73 22.31
CA ALA A 217 -10.58 18.50 23.55
C ALA A 217 -11.16 19.93 23.45
N GLU A 218 -11.47 20.42 22.25
CA GLU A 218 -12.24 21.66 22.05
C GLU A 218 -13.74 21.40 22.04
N ARG A 219 -14.19 20.31 21.39
CA ARG A 219 -15.61 19.92 21.35
C ARG A 219 -16.08 19.38 22.70
N GLU A 220 -15.26 18.58 23.39
CA GLU A 220 -15.56 17.99 24.71
C GLU A 220 -15.79 19.04 25.82
N LYS A 221 -15.38 20.31 25.60
CA LYS A 221 -15.68 21.43 26.51
C LYS A 221 -17.09 21.99 26.36
N VAL A 222 -17.79 21.69 25.26
CA VAL A 222 -19.06 22.32 24.89
C VAL A 222 -20.17 21.33 24.53
N ILE A 223 -19.82 20.06 24.30
CA ILE A 223 -20.72 18.92 24.12
C ILE A 223 -20.13 17.69 24.82
N ASP A 224 -20.99 16.81 25.33
CA ASP A 224 -20.57 15.50 25.83
C ASP A 224 -20.38 14.52 24.66
N PHE A 225 -19.53 13.51 24.84
CA PHE A 225 -19.35 12.40 23.90
C PHE A 225 -19.60 11.06 24.57
N SER A 226 -20.04 10.09 23.77
CA SER A 226 -19.99 8.68 24.14
C SER A 226 -18.57 8.11 24.09
N LYS A 227 -18.38 6.87 24.57
CA LYS A 227 -17.22 6.05 24.20
C LYS A 227 -17.08 5.97 22.66
N PRO A 228 -15.84 5.95 22.15
CA PRO A 228 -15.62 5.93 20.71
C PRO A 228 -16.04 4.57 20.12
N PHE A 229 -16.92 4.59 19.13
CA PHE A 229 -17.41 3.39 18.44
C PHE A 229 -16.45 2.92 17.32
N MET A 230 -15.50 3.78 16.92
CA MET A 230 -14.49 3.47 15.89
C MET A 230 -13.21 4.23 16.19
N THR A 231 -12.07 3.52 16.21
CA THR A 231 -10.73 4.08 16.37
C THR A 231 -10.06 4.31 15.01
N LEU A 232 -9.28 5.38 14.90
CA LEU A 232 -8.69 5.89 13.66
C LEU A 232 -7.51 6.83 13.97
N GLY A 233 -6.86 7.35 12.93
CA GLY A 233 -5.89 8.43 13.05
C GLY A 233 -5.77 9.23 11.76
N ILE A 234 -5.05 10.34 11.77
CA ILE A 234 -4.68 11.04 10.53
C ILE A 234 -3.70 10.14 9.76
N SER A 235 -3.97 9.98 8.48
CA SER A 235 -3.18 9.22 7.53
C SER A 235 -2.81 10.10 6.32
N ILE A 236 -1.75 9.71 5.62
CA ILE A 236 -1.31 10.40 4.40
C ILE A 236 -1.83 9.60 3.21
N MET A 237 -2.72 10.18 2.41
CA MET A 237 -3.11 9.64 1.10
C MET A 237 -2.28 10.29 0.01
N TYR A 238 -1.71 9.47 -0.87
CA TYR A 238 -0.99 9.91 -2.05
C TYR A 238 -1.36 9.07 -3.26
N ARG A 239 -0.88 9.46 -4.43
CA ARG A 239 -1.03 8.65 -5.64
C ARG A 239 0.02 7.54 -5.69
N VAL A 240 -0.37 6.37 -6.20
CA VAL A 240 0.55 5.28 -6.48
C VAL A 240 1.53 5.74 -7.56
N HIS A 241 2.82 5.79 -7.23
CA HIS A 241 3.87 5.82 -8.24
C HIS A 241 4.06 4.40 -8.76
N LEU A 242 3.44 4.09 -9.90
CA LEU A 242 3.90 2.96 -10.70
C LEU A 242 5.35 3.28 -11.09
N GLY A 243 6.29 2.57 -10.46
CA GLY A 243 7.70 2.63 -10.80
C GLY A 243 7.88 2.54 -12.31
N ARG A 244 8.79 3.36 -12.86
CA ARG A 244 9.01 3.49 -14.30
C ARG A 244 9.05 2.10 -14.94
N ARG A 245 8.17 1.84 -15.92
CA ARG A 245 8.14 0.54 -16.63
C ARG A 245 9.57 0.18 -17.06
N PRO A 246 10.02 -1.07 -16.83
CA PRO A 246 11.37 -1.49 -17.16
C PRO A 246 11.66 -1.16 -18.63
N GLY A 247 12.76 -0.46 -18.88
CA GLY A 247 13.16 -0.10 -20.23
C GLY A 247 13.65 -1.34 -20.98
N TYR A 248 13.67 -1.29 -22.31
CA TYR A 248 14.17 -2.40 -23.14
C TYR A 248 15.56 -2.92 -22.76
N PHE A 249 16.41 -2.09 -22.12
CA PHE A 249 17.74 -2.46 -21.65
C PHE A 249 17.80 -2.91 -20.18
N SER A 250 16.68 -3.24 -19.53
CA SER A 250 16.64 -3.61 -18.10
C SER A 250 17.44 -4.87 -17.75
N PHE A 251 17.86 -5.65 -18.74
CA PHE A 251 18.80 -6.76 -18.55
C PHE A 251 20.23 -6.29 -18.21
N LEU A 252 20.57 -5.00 -18.43
CA LEU A 252 21.87 -4.44 -18.02
C LEU A 252 21.87 -3.93 -16.57
N ASP A 253 20.71 -3.61 -16.01
CA ASP A 253 20.52 -3.07 -14.65
C ASP A 253 21.06 -3.94 -13.49
N PRO A 254 21.16 -5.30 -13.57
CA PRO A 254 21.71 -6.12 -12.48
C PRO A 254 23.16 -5.81 -12.08
N PHE A 255 23.90 -5.07 -12.93
CA PHE A 255 25.23 -4.53 -12.64
C PHE A 255 25.30 -3.04 -12.98
N SER A 256 25.96 -2.27 -12.12
CA SER A 256 26.16 -0.84 -12.37
C SER A 256 27.07 -0.59 -13.59
N PRO A 257 26.95 0.58 -14.28
CA PRO A 257 27.79 0.90 -15.42
C PRO A 257 29.30 0.84 -15.13
N GLY A 258 29.71 1.10 -13.89
CA GLY A 258 31.10 0.96 -13.45
C GLY A 258 31.59 -0.49 -13.50
N VAL A 259 30.77 -1.46 -13.07
CA VAL A 259 31.11 -2.89 -13.16
C VAL A 259 31.27 -3.29 -14.61
N TRP A 260 30.34 -2.92 -15.50
CA TRP A 260 30.45 -3.19 -16.94
C TRP A 260 31.74 -2.63 -17.55
N LEU A 261 32.18 -1.44 -17.15
CA LEU A 261 33.44 -0.84 -17.60
C LEU A 261 34.67 -1.62 -17.09
N PHE A 262 34.70 -2.02 -15.82
CA PHE A 262 35.78 -2.85 -15.28
C PHE A 262 35.82 -4.25 -15.91
N MET A 263 34.67 -4.83 -16.25
CA MET A 263 34.57 -6.09 -16.99
C MET A 263 35.20 -6.00 -18.38
N LEU A 264 34.93 -4.91 -19.12
CA LEU A 264 35.56 -4.64 -20.41
C LEU A 264 37.08 -4.44 -20.27
N LEU A 265 37.54 -3.70 -19.26
CA LEU A 265 38.96 -3.48 -19.02
C LEU A 265 39.69 -4.80 -18.66
N ALA A 266 39.08 -5.64 -17.81
CA ALA A 266 39.62 -6.95 -17.46
C ALA A 266 39.70 -7.89 -18.69
N TYR A 267 38.69 -7.89 -19.56
CA TYR A 267 38.70 -8.62 -20.83
C TYR A 267 39.88 -8.20 -21.73
N LEU A 268 40.10 -6.90 -21.92
CA LEU A 268 41.20 -6.39 -22.73
C LEU A 268 42.57 -6.74 -22.10
N ALA A 269 42.69 -6.59 -20.78
CA ALA A 269 43.91 -6.92 -20.04
C ALA A 269 44.27 -8.42 -20.16
N VAL A 270 43.31 -9.33 -19.96
CA VAL A 270 43.53 -10.78 -20.09
C VAL A 270 43.85 -11.18 -21.52
N SER A 271 43.19 -10.58 -22.52
CA SER A 271 43.52 -10.79 -23.94
C SER A 271 44.97 -10.39 -24.26
N CYS A 272 45.42 -9.25 -23.73
CA CYS A 272 46.79 -8.76 -23.89
C CYS A 272 47.82 -9.65 -23.17
N VAL A 273 47.55 -10.05 -21.91
CA VAL A 273 48.41 -10.94 -21.13
C VAL A 273 48.52 -12.31 -21.79
N LEU A 274 47.41 -12.88 -22.29
CA LEU A 274 47.44 -14.15 -23.05
C LEU A 274 48.28 -14.03 -24.33
N PHE A 275 48.13 -12.94 -25.10
CA PHE A 275 48.95 -12.69 -26.28
C PHE A 275 50.45 -12.61 -25.94
N LEU A 276 50.82 -11.85 -24.91
CA LEU A 276 52.20 -11.69 -24.47
C LEU A 276 52.81 -13.00 -23.95
N VAL A 277 52.14 -13.66 -23.01
CA VAL A 277 52.62 -14.91 -22.39
C VAL A 277 52.70 -16.04 -23.42
N ALA A 278 51.75 -16.15 -24.35
CA ALA A 278 51.80 -17.14 -25.42
C ALA A 278 52.95 -16.89 -26.40
N ARG A 279 53.37 -15.63 -26.62
CA ARG A 279 54.51 -15.30 -27.47
C ARG A 279 55.85 -15.56 -26.78
N LEU A 280 55.97 -15.19 -25.51
CA LEU A 280 57.18 -15.38 -24.70
C LEU A 280 57.44 -16.85 -24.34
N THR A 281 56.40 -17.68 -24.18
CA THR A 281 56.58 -19.06 -23.74
C THR A 281 56.91 -20.00 -24.92
N PRO A 282 58.08 -20.64 -24.97
CA PRO A 282 58.47 -21.49 -26.11
C PRO A 282 57.58 -22.72 -26.28
N TYR A 283 56.95 -23.21 -25.21
CA TYR A 283 56.08 -24.40 -25.22
C TYR A 283 54.73 -24.21 -25.93
N GLU A 284 54.31 -22.99 -26.27
CA GLU A 284 53.13 -22.76 -27.13
C GLU A 284 53.44 -22.90 -28.63
N TRP A 285 54.70 -22.76 -29.01
CA TRP A 285 55.13 -22.85 -30.39
C TRP A 285 55.28 -24.32 -30.80
N TYR A 286 54.52 -24.73 -31.83
CA TYR A 286 54.51 -26.13 -32.27
C TYR A 286 54.66 -26.24 -33.79
N ASN A 287 55.20 -27.37 -34.24
CA ASN A 287 55.19 -27.73 -35.65
C ASN A 287 53.85 -28.42 -35.99
N PRO A 288 53.03 -27.89 -36.92
CA PRO A 288 51.78 -28.53 -37.34
C PRO A 288 51.98 -29.85 -38.11
N HIS A 289 53.18 -30.09 -38.65
CA HIS A 289 53.52 -31.27 -39.45
C HIS A 289 54.78 -31.97 -38.88
N PRO A 290 54.68 -32.66 -37.74
CA PRO A 290 55.82 -33.33 -37.09
C PRO A 290 56.47 -34.44 -37.95
N CYS A 291 55.78 -34.89 -39.00
CA CYS A 291 56.24 -35.91 -39.94
C CYS A 291 57.32 -35.41 -40.93
N LEU A 292 57.42 -34.10 -41.17
CA LEU A 292 58.33 -33.49 -42.15
C LEU A 292 59.63 -32.99 -41.49
N LYS A 293 60.37 -33.90 -40.83
CA LYS A 293 61.70 -33.59 -40.29
C LYS A 293 62.67 -33.28 -41.44
N GLY A 294 63.21 -32.07 -41.48
CA GLY A 294 64.41 -31.74 -42.26
C GLY A 294 64.30 -30.64 -43.33
N ARG A 295 63.12 -30.05 -43.62
CA ARG A 295 63.04 -28.95 -44.62
C ARG A 295 62.26 -27.68 -44.23
N CYS A 296 61.49 -27.63 -43.14
CA CYS A 296 60.94 -26.39 -42.59
C CYS A 296 60.75 -26.49 -41.07
N ASN A 297 61.51 -25.70 -40.29
CA ASN A 297 61.23 -25.47 -38.86
C ASN A 297 60.12 -24.41 -38.71
N LEU A 298 58.95 -24.67 -39.30
CA LEU A 298 57.81 -23.74 -39.22
C LEU A 298 57.07 -23.94 -37.88
N LEU A 299 57.54 -23.25 -36.85
CA LEU A 299 56.85 -23.16 -35.56
C LEU A 299 55.68 -22.17 -35.69
N ILE A 300 54.46 -22.65 -35.45
CA ILE A 300 53.24 -21.84 -35.47
C ILE A 300 52.75 -21.66 -34.02
N ASN A 301 52.25 -20.47 -33.73
CA ASN A 301 51.57 -20.13 -32.48
C ASN A 301 50.08 -19.89 -32.78
N GLN A 302 49.18 -20.50 -32.02
CA GLN A 302 47.72 -20.33 -32.19
C GLN A 302 47.22 -18.96 -31.72
N TYR A 303 47.94 -18.30 -30.82
CA TYR A 303 47.59 -16.97 -30.31
C TYR A 303 48.13 -15.87 -31.26
N SER A 304 47.31 -15.56 -32.26
CA SER A 304 47.32 -14.26 -32.94
C SER A 304 46.59 -13.22 -32.08
N LEU A 305 46.77 -11.93 -32.34
CA LEU A 305 46.09 -10.86 -31.58
C LEU A 305 44.55 -11.02 -31.60
N GLY A 306 43.96 -11.32 -32.77
CA GLY A 306 42.52 -11.62 -32.88
C GLY A 306 42.11 -12.90 -32.14
N ASN A 307 42.91 -13.98 -32.21
CA ASN A 307 42.65 -15.22 -31.49
C ASN A 307 42.76 -15.06 -29.97
N SER A 308 43.66 -14.18 -29.50
CA SER A 308 43.80 -13.80 -28.09
C SER A 308 42.64 -12.94 -27.58
N PHE A 309 41.96 -12.17 -28.44
CA PHE A 309 40.68 -11.52 -28.11
C PHE A 309 39.49 -12.49 -28.17
N TRP A 310 39.52 -13.48 -29.05
CA TRP A 310 38.46 -14.47 -29.19
C TRP A 310 38.43 -15.51 -28.07
N PHE A 311 39.60 -15.96 -27.59
CA PHE A 311 39.68 -16.99 -26.54
C PHE A 311 38.92 -16.61 -25.24
N PRO A 312 39.07 -15.38 -24.68
CA PRO A 312 38.34 -14.99 -23.48
C PRO A 312 36.82 -14.89 -23.66
N VAL A 313 36.34 -14.58 -24.87
CA VAL A 313 34.90 -14.55 -25.21
C VAL A 313 34.27 -15.94 -25.07
N GLY A 314 34.97 -17.00 -25.50
CA GLY A 314 34.53 -18.38 -25.30
C GLY A 314 34.39 -18.79 -23.83
N GLY A 315 35.15 -18.15 -22.93
CA GLY A 315 34.99 -18.25 -21.48
C GLY A 315 33.73 -17.56 -20.97
N PHE A 316 33.49 -16.31 -21.39
CA PHE A 316 32.28 -15.57 -21.04
C PHE A 316 30.99 -16.23 -21.54
N MET A 317 30.99 -16.76 -22.76
CA MET A 317 29.81 -17.41 -23.34
C MET A 317 29.61 -18.85 -22.81
N GLN A 318 30.50 -19.37 -21.97
CA GLN A 318 30.51 -20.75 -21.46
C GLN A 318 30.55 -21.85 -22.55
N GLN A 319 30.82 -21.49 -23.80
CA GLN A 319 30.90 -22.42 -24.95
C GLN A 319 32.31 -23.00 -25.13
N GLY A 320 33.31 -22.48 -24.42
CA GLY A 320 34.72 -22.83 -24.61
C GLY A 320 35.30 -22.20 -25.87
N SER A 321 36.49 -22.64 -26.28
CA SER A 321 37.10 -22.22 -27.54
C SER A 321 37.85 -23.37 -28.21
N THR A 322 38.04 -23.28 -29.52
CA THR A 322 38.82 -24.26 -30.30
C THR A 322 40.33 -24.15 -30.09
N ILE A 323 40.80 -23.15 -29.32
CA ILE A 323 42.21 -22.89 -29.03
C ILE A 323 42.49 -23.40 -27.61
N ALA A 324 43.36 -24.40 -27.51
CA ALA A 324 43.69 -25.03 -26.22
C ALA A 324 45.09 -24.59 -25.76
N PRO A 325 45.24 -23.91 -24.60
CA PRO A 325 46.55 -23.55 -24.06
C PRO A 325 47.37 -24.82 -23.73
N ARG A 326 48.64 -24.83 -24.17
CA ARG A 326 49.55 -25.96 -24.03
C ARG A 326 50.59 -25.75 -22.95
N ALA A 327 51.12 -24.54 -22.84
CA ALA A 327 52.06 -24.20 -21.79
C ALA A 327 51.38 -24.11 -20.42
N LEU A 328 52.15 -24.31 -19.35
CA LEU A 328 51.63 -24.15 -17.99
C LEU A 328 51.23 -22.69 -17.70
N SER A 329 52.02 -21.73 -18.18
CA SER A 329 51.79 -20.29 -18.00
C SER A 329 50.45 -19.81 -18.57
N THR A 330 50.17 -20.14 -19.83
CA THR A 330 48.89 -19.83 -20.51
C THR A 330 47.71 -20.57 -19.88
N ARG A 331 47.91 -21.81 -19.41
CA ARG A 331 46.89 -22.55 -18.65
C ARG A 331 46.55 -21.90 -17.32
N CYS A 332 47.55 -21.38 -16.58
CA CYS A 332 47.29 -20.65 -15.33
C CYS A 332 46.48 -19.37 -15.59
N VAL A 333 46.84 -18.56 -16.58
CA VAL A 333 46.06 -17.35 -16.96
C VAL A 333 44.64 -17.72 -17.38
N SER A 334 44.49 -18.79 -18.18
CA SER A 334 43.17 -19.27 -18.62
C SER A 334 42.32 -19.81 -17.47
N GLY A 335 42.91 -20.52 -16.51
CA GLY A 335 42.22 -21.05 -15.34
C GLY A 335 41.73 -19.96 -14.40
N VAL A 336 42.56 -18.93 -14.14
CA VAL A 336 42.16 -17.74 -13.37
C VAL A 336 41.04 -16.99 -14.09
N TRP A 337 41.14 -16.85 -15.42
CA TRP A 337 40.07 -16.24 -16.23
C TRP A 337 38.76 -17.01 -16.12
N TRP A 338 38.77 -18.34 -16.27
CA TRP A 338 37.56 -19.16 -16.17
C TRP A 338 36.92 -19.07 -14.78
N ALA A 339 37.72 -19.09 -13.71
CA ALA A 339 37.21 -18.89 -12.35
C ALA A 339 36.56 -17.51 -12.17
N PHE A 340 37.18 -16.44 -12.68
CA PHE A 340 36.61 -15.10 -12.68
C PHE A 340 35.30 -15.02 -13.46
N THR A 341 35.24 -15.54 -14.70
CA THR A 341 34.02 -15.53 -15.51
C THR A 341 32.88 -16.33 -14.87
N LEU A 342 33.17 -17.45 -14.21
CA LEU A 342 32.17 -18.26 -13.51
C LEU A 342 31.53 -17.47 -12.37
N ILE A 343 32.34 -16.79 -11.54
CA ILE A 343 31.85 -15.98 -10.42
C ILE A 343 30.97 -14.83 -10.94
N ILE A 344 31.42 -14.09 -11.97
CA ILE A 344 30.67 -12.96 -12.52
C ILE A 344 29.33 -13.41 -13.12
N ILE A 345 29.31 -14.47 -13.92
CA ILE A 345 28.06 -14.94 -14.56
C ILE A 345 27.09 -15.46 -13.49
N SER A 346 27.58 -16.16 -12.45
CA SER A 346 26.76 -16.63 -11.34
C SER A 346 26.18 -15.46 -10.52
N SER A 347 26.96 -14.41 -10.29
CA SER A 347 26.47 -13.20 -9.62
C SER A 347 25.45 -12.44 -10.47
N TYR A 348 25.65 -12.37 -11.79
CA TYR A 348 24.70 -11.76 -12.71
C TYR A 348 23.36 -12.50 -12.73
N THR A 349 23.37 -13.84 -12.83
CA THR A 349 22.14 -14.64 -12.83
C THR A 349 21.39 -14.56 -11.51
N ALA A 350 22.11 -14.50 -10.37
CA ALA A 350 21.51 -14.29 -9.06
C ALA A 350 20.86 -12.91 -8.91
N ASN A 351 21.57 -11.84 -9.29
CA ASN A 351 21.03 -10.47 -9.23
C ASN A 351 19.86 -10.26 -10.20
N LEU A 352 19.95 -10.82 -11.41
CA LEU A 352 18.86 -10.78 -12.39
C LEU A 352 17.60 -11.49 -11.86
N ALA A 353 17.75 -12.67 -11.24
CA ALA A 353 16.62 -13.37 -10.62
C ALA A 353 15.99 -12.59 -9.45
N ALA A 354 16.80 -11.92 -8.62
CA ALA A 354 16.32 -11.05 -7.55
C ALA A 354 15.60 -9.79 -8.09
N PHE A 355 16.14 -9.17 -9.15
CA PHE A 355 15.53 -8.00 -9.80
C PHE A 355 14.18 -8.33 -10.46
N LEU A 356 14.11 -9.47 -11.14
CA LEU A 356 12.88 -9.96 -11.78
C LEU A 356 11.79 -10.39 -10.78
N THR A 357 12.14 -10.73 -9.54
CA THR A 357 11.16 -11.09 -8.49
C THR A 357 10.69 -9.88 -7.67
N VAL A 358 11.44 -8.78 -7.64
CA VAL A 358 11.13 -7.61 -6.81
C VAL A 358 11.06 -6.33 -7.64
N GLN A 359 9.92 -6.12 -8.30
CA GLN A 359 9.53 -4.77 -8.75
C GLN A 359 9.17 -3.93 -7.51
N ARG A 360 10.15 -3.25 -6.91
CA ARG A 360 9.88 -2.28 -5.84
C ARG A 360 9.11 -1.11 -6.41
N MET A 361 7.96 -0.80 -5.81
CA MET A 361 7.35 0.52 -5.97
C MET A 361 8.25 1.52 -5.23
N GLU A 362 8.91 2.41 -5.97
CA GLU A 362 9.64 3.53 -5.38
C GLU A 362 8.62 4.52 -4.81
N VAL A 363 8.40 4.45 -3.50
CA VAL A 363 7.62 5.46 -2.79
C VAL A 363 8.57 6.62 -2.45
N PRO A 364 8.34 7.85 -2.94
CA PRO A 364 9.30 8.95 -2.76
C PRO A 364 9.34 9.52 -1.33
N ILE A 365 8.49 9.03 -0.44
CA ILE A 365 8.29 9.47 0.94
C ILE A 365 7.91 8.21 1.75
N GLU A 366 8.61 7.90 2.84
CA GLU A 366 8.25 6.80 3.74
C GLU A 366 7.55 7.30 5.01
N SER A 367 7.93 8.50 5.48
CA SER A 367 7.48 9.10 6.73
C SER A 367 6.88 10.52 6.57
N VAL A 368 6.29 11.03 7.66
CA VAL A 368 5.77 12.41 7.70
C VAL A 368 6.88 13.45 7.81
N ASP A 369 8.01 13.10 8.42
CA ASP A 369 9.16 14.00 8.52
C ASP A 369 9.79 14.21 7.13
N ASP A 370 9.89 13.15 6.31
CA ASP A 370 10.30 13.28 4.89
C ASP A 370 9.39 14.25 4.13
N LEU A 371 8.07 14.17 4.33
CA LEU A 371 7.08 15.07 3.71
C LEU A 371 7.23 16.52 4.18
N ALA A 372 7.61 16.73 5.44
CA ALA A 372 7.76 18.05 6.06
C ALA A 372 9.11 18.73 5.76
N ASP A 373 10.17 17.95 5.53
CA ASP A 373 11.51 18.44 5.20
C ASP A 373 11.65 18.79 3.70
N GLN A 374 10.79 18.25 2.84
CA GLN A 374 10.71 18.56 1.41
C GLN A 374 9.63 19.61 1.07
N THR A 375 9.72 20.20 -0.13
CA THR A 375 8.76 21.21 -0.64
C THR A 375 8.25 20.98 -2.07
N ALA A 376 8.64 19.87 -2.70
CA ALA A 376 8.31 19.53 -4.09
C ALA A 376 6.91 18.88 -4.24
N ILE A 377 6.45 18.17 -3.21
CA ILE A 377 5.12 17.60 -3.06
C ILE A 377 4.35 18.52 -2.12
N GLU A 378 3.25 19.09 -2.60
CA GLU A 378 2.35 19.89 -1.78
C GLU A 378 1.52 18.99 -0.86
N TYR A 379 1.09 19.49 0.30
CA TYR A 379 0.21 18.74 1.19
C TYR A 379 -0.77 19.66 1.91
N GLY A 380 -1.93 19.13 2.29
CA GLY A 380 -3.04 19.89 2.88
C GLY A 380 -4.15 19.01 3.45
N THR A 381 -5.11 19.66 4.11
CA THR A 381 -6.26 19.02 4.78
C THR A 381 -7.59 19.59 4.26
N MET A 382 -8.71 18.99 4.68
CA MET A 382 -10.02 19.65 4.57
C MET A 382 -10.02 20.96 5.39
N HIS A 383 -10.57 22.02 4.82
CA HIS A 383 -10.77 23.31 5.49
C HIS A 383 -11.84 23.21 6.59
N GLY A 384 -11.52 23.65 7.81
CA GLY A 384 -12.44 23.54 8.96
C GLY A 384 -12.57 22.14 9.55
N GLY A 385 -11.80 21.15 9.06
CA GLY A 385 -11.76 19.80 9.63
C GLY A 385 -10.98 19.71 10.94
N SER A 386 -11.23 18.65 11.73
CA SER A 386 -10.50 18.34 12.97
C SER A 386 -8.99 18.12 12.74
N THR A 387 -8.61 17.64 11.55
CA THR A 387 -7.21 17.53 11.12
C THR A 387 -6.55 18.91 10.95
N MET A 388 -7.27 19.91 10.43
CA MET A 388 -6.74 21.27 10.27
C MET A 388 -6.43 21.90 11.63
N THR A 389 -7.38 21.85 12.57
CA THR A 389 -7.20 22.40 13.91
C THR A 389 -6.16 21.63 14.73
N PHE A 390 -6.00 20.32 14.49
CA PHE A 390 -4.92 19.52 15.06
C PHE A 390 -3.53 20.06 14.70
N PHE A 391 -3.27 20.35 13.41
CA PHE A 391 -1.98 20.92 12.99
C PHE A 391 -1.80 22.35 13.52
N GLN A 392 -2.85 23.18 13.48
CA GLN A 392 -2.85 24.54 14.02
C GLN A 392 -2.48 24.63 15.50
N ASN A 393 -3.05 23.74 16.32
CA ASN A 393 -2.86 23.71 17.77
C ASN A 393 -1.69 22.80 18.21
N SER A 394 -0.95 22.22 17.26
CA SER A 394 0.09 21.24 17.57
C SER A 394 1.29 21.86 18.30
N ARG A 395 1.88 21.08 19.21
CA ARG A 395 3.12 21.43 19.92
C ARG A 395 4.35 20.69 19.40
N TYR A 396 4.17 19.79 18.44
CA TYR A 396 5.26 19.01 17.86
C TYR A 396 5.94 19.80 16.72
N GLN A 397 7.27 19.85 16.73
CA GLN A 397 8.03 20.74 15.84
C GLN A 397 7.80 20.45 14.35
N THR A 398 7.77 19.18 13.92
CA THR A 398 7.43 18.83 12.53
C THR A 398 6.03 19.30 12.17
N TYR A 399 5.03 19.07 13.03
CA TYR A 399 3.64 19.46 12.76
C TYR A 399 3.44 20.98 12.75
N GLN A 400 4.20 21.74 13.54
CA GLN A 400 4.24 23.21 13.47
C GLN A 400 4.86 23.71 12.16
N ARG A 401 5.95 23.09 11.68
CA ARG A 401 6.53 23.39 10.36
C ARG A 401 5.53 23.11 9.24
N MET A 402 4.84 21.96 9.29
CA MET A 402 3.78 21.60 8.35
C MET A 402 2.62 22.60 8.38
N TRP A 403 2.15 23.02 9.56
CA TRP A 403 1.10 24.04 9.67
C TRP A 403 1.53 25.36 9.03
N ASN A 404 2.73 25.85 9.35
CA ASN A 404 3.26 27.09 8.79
C ASN A 404 3.40 27.02 7.27
N PHE A 405 3.80 25.87 6.71
CA PHE A 405 3.79 25.64 5.26
C PHE A 405 2.36 25.69 4.70
N MET A 406 1.42 24.91 5.25
CA MET A 406 0.04 24.85 4.77
C MET A 406 -0.68 26.21 4.85
N HIS A 407 -0.40 27.00 5.89
CA HIS A 407 -1.02 28.30 6.10
C HIS A 407 -0.42 29.42 5.23
N SER A 408 0.87 29.36 4.91
CA SER A 408 1.57 30.39 4.10
C SER A 408 1.55 30.14 2.60
N LYS A 409 1.32 28.89 2.17
CA LYS A 409 1.36 28.50 0.75
C LYS A 409 0.19 29.12 -0.06
N GLN A 410 0.54 29.76 -1.17
CA GLN A 410 -0.41 30.16 -2.22
C GLN A 410 -0.05 29.47 -3.54
N PRO A 411 -1.02 28.96 -4.33
CA PRO A 411 -2.45 28.86 -4.02
C PRO A 411 -2.73 27.94 -2.81
N SER A 412 -3.90 28.09 -2.19
CA SER A 412 -4.26 27.33 -0.98
C SER A 412 -4.11 25.82 -1.17
N VAL A 413 -3.52 25.16 -0.19
CA VAL A 413 -3.46 23.68 -0.12
C VAL A 413 -4.72 23.07 0.48
N PHE A 414 -5.51 23.83 1.24
CA PHE A 414 -6.76 23.35 1.83
C PHE A 414 -7.85 23.15 0.78
N VAL A 415 -8.65 22.09 0.95
CA VAL A 415 -9.79 21.71 0.10
C VAL A 415 -11.11 21.82 0.86
N LYS A 416 -12.24 21.98 0.17
CA LYS A 416 -13.57 22.13 0.78
C LYS A 416 -14.28 20.80 1.02
N SER A 417 -13.95 19.77 0.23
CA SER A 417 -14.56 18.44 0.30
C SER A 417 -13.52 17.33 0.21
N THR A 418 -13.86 16.14 0.68
CA THR A 418 -13.00 14.96 0.61
C THR A 418 -12.76 14.53 -0.84
N GLU A 419 -13.79 14.65 -1.68
CA GLU A 419 -13.78 14.32 -3.11
C GLU A 419 -12.85 15.26 -3.90
N GLU A 420 -12.87 16.56 -3.59
CA GLU A 420 -11.91 17.54 -4.14
C GLU A 420 -10.46 17.21 -3.75
N GLY A 421 -10.24 16.84 -2.48
CA GLY A 421 -8.93 16.38 -1.99
C GLY A 421 -8.41 15.18 -2.77
N ILE A 422 -9.24 14.14 -2.94
CA ILE A 422 -8.89 12.93 -3.69
C ILE A 422 -8.62 13.24 -5.16
N ALA A 423 -9.45 14.08 -5.80
CA ALA A 423 -9.23 14.50 -7.19
C ALA A 423 -7.90 15.26 -7.34
N ARG A 424 -7.53 16.12 -6.37
CA ARG A 424 -6.24 16.82 -6.37
C ARG A 424 -5.05 15.85 -6.24
N VAL A 425 -5.15 14.83 -5.37
CA VAL A 425 -4.11 13.79 -5.22
C VAL A 425 -3.87 13.02 -6.51
N VAL A 426 -4.93 12.61 -7.22
CA VAL A 426 -4.80 11.84 -8.48
C VAL A 426 -4.17 12.70 -9.57
N ASN A 427 -4.59 13.96 -9.70
CA ASN A 427 -4.25 14.82 -10.82
C ASN A 427 -2.93 15.60 -10.65
N SER A 428 -2.36 15.70 -9.43
CA SER A 428 -1.19 16.56 -9.15
C SER A 428 -0.19 15.92 -8.18
N ASN A 429 0.99 16.55 -7.99
CA ASN A 429 1.94 16.16 -6.93
C ASN A 429 1.49 16.71 -5.57
N TYR A 430 0.39 16.17 -5.06
CA TYR A 430 -0.26 16.60 -3.82
C TYR A 430 -0.57 15.40 -2.93
N ALA A 431 -0.22 15.49 -1.64
CA ALA A 431 -0.57 14.51 -0.61
C ALA A 431 -1.70 15.05 0.28
N TYR A 432 -2.75 14.25 0.48
CA TYR A 432 -3.92 14.65 1.25
C TYR A 432 -3.90 14.03 2.65
N LEU A 433 -3.99 14.88 3.67
CA LEU A 433 -4.00 14.49 5.08
C LEU A 433 -5.45 14.33 5.54
N LEU A 434 -5.88 13.08 5.72
CA LEU A 434 -7.26 12.71 6.07
C LEU A 434 -7.32 11.53 7.04
N GLU A 435 -8.47 11.35 7.67
CA GLU A 435 -8.71 10.26 8.62
C GLU A 435 -8.61 8.87 7.95
N SER A 436 -7.97 7.92 8.64
CA SER A 436 -7.55 6.63 8.08
C SER A 436 -8.70 5.76 7.57
N THR A 437 -9.89 5.88 8.17
CA THR A 437 -11.09 5.18 7.73
C THR A 437 -11.56 5.64 6.34
N MET A 438 -11.43 6.94 6.05
CA MET A 438 -11.70 7.51 4.72
C MET A 438 -10.65 7.03 3.72
N ASN A 439 -9.37 7.03 4.12
CA ASN A 439 -8.28 6.55 3.27
C ASN A 439 -8.48 5.08 2.89
N GLU A 440 -8.80 4.23 3.86
CA GLU A 440 -9.17 2.82 3.64
C GLU A 440 -10.34 2.68 2.66
N TYR A 441 -11.43 3.42 2.87
CA TYR A 441 -12.64 3.39 2.04
C TYR A 441 -12.36 3.72 0.57
N TYR A 442 -11.63 4.82 0.34
CA TYR A 442 -11.35 5.35 -0.99
C TYR A 442 -10.24 4.57 -1.71
N ARG A 443 -9.21 4.10 -1.00
CA ARG A 443 -8.16 3.22 -1.56
C ARG A 443 -8.72 1.90 -2.09
N GLN A 444 -9.70 1.30 -1.40
CA GLN A 444 -10.40 0.10 -1.91
C GLN A 444 -11.14 0.35 -3.23
N ARG A 445 -11.58 1.59 -3.49
CA ARG A 445 -12.40 1.97 -4.66
C ARG A 445 -11.59 2.54 -5.82
N ASN A 446 -10.47 3.20 -5.53
CA ASN A 446 -9.57 3.80 -6.51
C ASN A 446 -8.13 3.31 -6.30
N CYS A 447 -7.69 2.42 -7.19
CA CYS A 447 -6.41 1.71 -7.09
C CYS A 447 -5.20 2.57 -7.46
N ASN A 448 -5.43 3.83 -7.86
CA ASN A 448 -4.38 4.83 -8.07
C ASN A 448 -3.98 5.54 -6.76
N LEU A 449 -4.59 5.19 -5.62
CA LEU A 449 -4.31 5.76 -4.30
C LEU A 449 -3.53 4.79 -3.42
N THR A 450 -2.61 5.32 -2.62
CA THR A 450 -1.88 4.61 -1.57
C THR A 450 -1.88 5.40 -0.27
N GLN A 451 -1.78 4.68 0.85
CA GLN A 451 -1.41 5.27 2.13
C GLN A 451 0.12 5.32 2.22
N ILE A 452 0.66 6.44 2.70
CA ILE A 452 2.07 6.56 3.10
C ILE A 452 2.17 6.54 4.62
N GLY A 453 3.11 5.76 5.15
CA GLY A 453 3.40 5.67 6.58
C GLY A 453 2.27 5.08 7.43
N GLY A 454 2.44 5.22 8.74
CA GLY A 454 1.45 4.82 9.75
C GLY A 454 0.42 5.92 10.04
N LEU A 455 -0.28 5.76 11.17
CA LEU A 455 -1.15 6.80 11.74
C LEU A 455 -0.30 7.85 12.47
N LEU A 456 -0.61 9.13 12.26
CA LEU A 456 0.10 10.27 12.87
C LEU A 456 -0.33 10.56 14.32
N ASP A 457 -1.53 10.10 14.66
CA ASP A 457 -2.16 10.21 15.97
C ASP A 457 -3.14 9.04 16.19
N THR A 458 -3.70 8.96 17.40
CA THR A 458 -4.78 8.02 17.74
C THR A 458 -6.00 8.82 18.17
N LYS A 459 -7.10 8.63 17.44
CA LYS A 459 -8.40 9.31 17.56
C LYS A 459 -9.52 8.28 17.57
N GLY A 460 -10.74 8.75 17.83
CA GLY A 460 -11.94 7.98 17.58
C GLY A 460 -13.15 8.86 17.26
N TYR A 461 -14.14 8.26 16.63
CA TYR A 461 -15.47 8.85 16.49
C TYR A 461 -16.35 8.43 17.66
N GLY A 462 -17.08 9.39 18.22
CA GLY A 462 -18.09 9.17 19.26
C GLY A 462 -19.41 9.83 18.88
N ILE A 463 -20.49 9.45 19.55
CA ILE A 463 -21.79 10.11 19.42
C ILE A 463 -21.73 11.39 20.27
N GLY A 464 -22.00 12.55 19.63
CA GLY A 464 -22.05 13.83 20.32
C GLY A 464 -23.42 14.07 20.97
N MET A 465 -23.45 14.66 22.16
CA MET A 465 -24.68 14.95 22.92
C MET A 465 -24.61 16.32 23.60
N PRO A 466 -25.74 16.97 23.93
CA PRO A 466 -25.73 18.18 24.74
C PRO A 466 -25.13 17.91 26.13
N VAL A 467 -24.40 18.88 26.70
CA VAL A 467 -23.75 18.73 28.01
C VAL A 467 -24.78 18.39 29.10
N GLY A 468 -24.46 17.38 29.92
CA GLY A 468 -25.33 16.86 30.95
C GLY A 468 -26.48 15.99 30.42
N SER A 469 -26.33 15.41 29.23
CA SER A 469 -27.32 14.49 28.67
C SER A 469 -27.48 13.24 29.53
N VAL A 470 -28.69 12.99 30.01
CA VAL A 470 -29.05 11.79 30.78
C VAL A 470 -28.89 10.49 29.98
N TYR A 471 -28.82 10.57 28.65
CA TYR A 471 -28.72 9.40 27.77
C TYR A 471 -27.28 8.90 27.61
N ARG A 472 -26.26 9.69 27.97
CA ARG A 472 -24.85 9.39 27.68
C ARG A 472 -24.42 8.01 28.17
N ASP A 473 -24.74 7.69 29.42
CA ASP A 473 -24.26 6.48 30.08
C ASP A 473 -24.96 5.21 29.53
N GLU A 474 -26.22 5.33 29.07
CA GLU A 474 -26.96 4.26 28.37
C GLU A 474 -26.40 4.00 26.96
N PHE A 475 -26.06 5.07 26.21
CA PHE A 475 -25.39 4.95 24.91
C PHE A 475 -23.96 4.41 25.03
N ASP A 476 -23.22 4.77 26.09
CA ASP A 476 -21.91 4.18 26.41
C ASP A 476 -22.02 2.66 26.59
N LEU A 477 -23.00 2.21 27.40
CA LEU A 477 -23.22 0.79 27.62
C LEU A 477 -23.66 0.06 26.34
N ALA A 478 -24.53 0.68 25.52
CA ALA A 478 -24.98 0.11 24.25
C ALA A 478 -23.85 0.00 23.21
N ILE A 479 -22.96 1.01 23.11
CA ILE A 479 -21.79 0.96 22.22
C ILE A 479 -20.80 -0.13 22.68
N LEU A 480 -20.52 -0.21 23.99
CA LEU A 480 -19.66 -1.24 24.55
C LEU A 480 -20.21 -2.65 24.26
N LYS A 481 -21.54 -2.84 24.39
CA LYS A 481 -22.20 -4.09 24.01
C LYS A 481 -22.07 -4.40 22.51
N LEU A 482 -22.29 -3.43 21.62
CA LEU A 482 -22.09 -3.62 20.18
C LEU A 482 -20.63 -3.93 19.80
N GLN A 483 -19.67 -3.50 20.62
CA GLN A 483 -18.26 -3.82 20.47
C GLN A 483 -17.92 -5.24 21.00
N GLU A 484 -18.49 -5.64 22.14
CA GLU A 484 -18.36 -7.00 22.71
C GLU A 484 -19.01 -8.07 21.81
N ASP A 485 -20.23 -7.81 21.31
CA ASP A 485 -20.94 -8.63 20.32
C ASP A 485 -20.31 -8.56 18.91
N ASN A 486 -19.21 -7.80 18.74
CA ASN A 486 -18.49 -7.57 17.49
C ASN A 486 -19.35 -7.04 16.32
N ARG A 487 -20.52 -6.44 16.62
CA ARG A 487 -21.47 -5.89 15.64
C ARG A 487 -20.87 -4.72 14.86
N LEU A 488 -20.11 -3.86 15.53
CA LEU A 488 -19.46 -2.70 14.89
C LEU A 488 -18.47 -3.10 13.79
N GLU A 489 -17.72 -4.20 13.99
CA GLU A 489 -16.79 -4.74 12.98
C GLU A 489 -17.53 -5.40 11.81
N ILE A 490 -18.64 -6.11 12.08
CA ILE A 490 -19.52 -6.65 11.03
C ILE A 490 -20.09 -5.53 10.16
N LEU A 491 -20.56 -4.44 10.78
CA LEU A 491 -21.01 -3.24 10.08
C LEU A 491 -19.87 -2.55 9.32
N LYS A 492 -18.66 -2.46 9.91
CA LYS A 492 -17.50 -1.89 9.22
C LYS A 492 -17.21 -2.69 7.94
N ARG A 493 -17.08 -4.01 8.03
CA ARG A 493 -16.85 -4.87 6.85
C ARG A 493 -17.92 -4.69 5.79
N LYS A 494 -19.22 -4.69 6.17
CA LYS A 494 -20.34 -4.47 5.25
C LYS A 494 -20.21 -3.19 4.42
N TRP A 495 -19.72 -2.09 5.00
CA TRP A 495 -19.69 -0.77 4.36
C TRP A 495 -18.33 -0.43 3.73
N TRP A 496 -17.22 -0.99 4.23
CA TRP A 496 -15.88 -0.80 3.67
C TRP A 496 -15.57 -1.80 2.56
N ASP A 497 -15.76 -3.10 2.81
CA ASP A 497 -15.49 -4.17 1.85
C ASP A 497 -16.43 -4.07 0.64
N GLY A 498 -15.90 -4.32 -0.55
CA GLY A 498 -16.59 -4.07 -1.83
C GLY A 498 -15.75 -3.27 -2.84
N GLY A 499 -14.49 -3.01 -2.52
CA GLY A 499 -13.52 -2.45 -3.46
C GLY A 499 -13.39 -3.25 -4.75
N LYS A 500 -13.24 -2.54 -5.88
CA LYS A 500 -12.92 -3.14 -7.19
C LYS A 500 -11.42 -3.42 -7.35
N CYS A 501 -10.59 -2.90 -6.46
CA CYS A 501 -9.15 -3.12 -6.52
C CYS A 501 -8.83 -4.57 -6.16
N PRO A 502 -7.91 -5.23 -6.87
CA PRO A 502 -7.40 -6.52 -6.43
C PRO A 502 -6.82 -6.34 -5.02
N LYS A 503 -7.23 -7.21 -4.10
CA LYS A 503 -6.56 -7.31 -2.79
C LYS A 503 -5.09 -7.65 -3.02
N GLU A 504 -4.23 -7.39 -2.04
CA GLU A 504 -2.82 -7.84 -2.03
C GLU A 504 -2.73 -9.37 -1.79
N GLU A 505 -3.54 -10.13 -2.51
CA GLU A 505 -3.51 -11.59 -2.55
C GLU A 505 -2.56 -12.05 -3.64
N ASP A 506 -1.58 -12.85 -3.22
CA ASP A 506 -0.57 -13.52 -4.03
C ASP A 506 0.33 -12.63 -4.90
N HIS A 507 1.56 -12.43 -4.40
CA HIS A 507 2.77 -12.30 -5.23
C HIS A 507 3.06 -13.58 -6.05
N ARG A 508 2.06 -14.12 -6.75
CA ARG A 508 2.28 -15.14 -7.79
C ARG A 508 3.20 -14.52 -8.83
N ALA A 509 4.33 -15.18 -9.07
CA ALA A 509 5.26 -14.80 -10.11
C ALA A 509 4.52 -14.72 -11.46
N LYS A 510 4.30 -13.49 -11.93
CA LYS A 510 3.76 -13.25 -13.27
C LYS A 510 4.82 -13.74 -14.27
N GLY A 511 4.37 -14.33 -15.38
CA GLY A 511 5.26 -14.74 -16.46
C GLY A 511 6.07 -13.55 -16.98
N LEU A 512 7.32 -13.81 -17.37
CA LEU A 512 8.23 -12.76 -17.85
C LEU A 512 7.67 -12.07 -19.10
N GLY A 513 7.33 -10.79 -18.97
CA GLY A 513 6.80 -9.98 -20.05
C GLY A 513 7.85 -9.65 -21.12
N MET A 514 7.38 -9.38 -22.35
CA MET A 514 8.21 -8.92 -23.46
C MET A 514 8.96 -7.61 -23.13
N GLU A 515 8.44 -6.81 -22.21
CA GLU A 515 9.09 -5.58 -21.70
C GLU A 515 10.47 -5.84 -21.05
N ASN A 516 10.65 -6.96 -20.33
CA ASN A 516 11.91 -7.30 -19.67
C ASN A 516 12.92 -8.02 -20.59
N ILE A 517 12.44 -8.71 -21.62
CA ILE A 517 13.24 -9.59 -22.50
C ILE A 517 13.45 -8.98 -23.90
N GLY A 518 12.61 -8.03 -24.31
CA GLY A 518 12.55 -7.49 -25.68
C GLY A 518 13.86 -6.94 -26.21
N GLY A 519 14.67 -6.28 -25.37
CA GLY A 519 15.99 -5.76 -25.78
C GLY A 519 16.98 -6.85 -26.19
N ILE A 520 16.86 -8.06 -25.66
CA ILE A 520 17.73 -9.20 -26.03
C ILE A 520 17.47 -9.59 -27.49
N PHE A 521 16.22 -9.59 -27.93
CA PHE A 521 15.87 -9.81 -29.34
C PHE A 521 16.37 -8.69 -30.25
N VAL A 522 16.31 -7.42 -29.81
CA VAL A 522 16.86 -6.28 -30.57
C VAL A 522 18.38 -6.42 -30.76
N VAL A 523 19.11 -6.77 -29.69
CA VAL A 523 20.56 -7.02 -29.77
C VAL A 523 20.90 -8.16 -30.73
N LEU A 524 20.11 -9.24 -30.72
CA LEU A 524 20.28 -10.36 -31.66
C LEU A 524 20.12 -9.92 -33.12
N VAL A 525 19.06 -9.18 -33.46
CA VAL A 525 18.84 -8.67 -34.83
C VAL A 525 19.96 -7.74 -35.26
N CYS A 526 20.37 -6.79 -34.40
CA CYS A 526 21.49 -5.90 -34.69
C CYS A 526 22.79 -6.68 -34.92
N GLY A 527 23.08 -7.70 -34.11
CA GLY A 527 24.26 -8.56 -34.28
C GLY A 527 24.27 -9.32 -35.61
N LEU A 528 23.13 -9.86 -36.04
CA LEU A 528 22.98 -10.54 -37.34
C LEU A 528 23.18 -9.56 -38.52
N LEU A 529 22.62 -8.35 -38.44
CA LEU A 529 22.81 -7.32 -39.47
C LEU A 529 24.27 -6.89 -39.58
N VAL A 530 24.98 -6.70 -38.46
CA VAL A 530 26.42 -6.40 -38.45
C VAL A 530 27.23 -7.57 -39.02
N ALA A 531 26.88 -8.82 -38.71
CA ALA A 531 27.57 -9.99 -39.27
C ALA A 531 27.40 -10.08 -40.81
N ILE A 532 26.18 -9.85 -41.33
CA ILE A 532 25.92 -9.79 -42.77
C ILE A 532 26.70 -8.65 -43.42
N PHE A 533 26.70 -7.46 -42.82
CA PHE A 533 27.45 -6.31 -43.31
C PHE A 533 28.97 -6.56 -43.36
N MET A 534 29.53 -7.18 -42.31
CA MET A 534 30.94 -7.57 -42.29
C MET A 534 31.27 -8.63 -43.33
N ALA A 535 30.40 -9.61 -43.57
CA ALA A 535 30.57 -10.60 -44.63
C ALA A 535 30.55 -9.96 -46.04
N VAL A 536 29.69 -8.96 -46.26
CA VAL A 536 29.68 -8.17 -47.50
C VAL A 536 30.97 -7.35 -47.64
N LEU A 537 31.47 -6.72 -46.58
CA LEU A 537 32.76 -6.01 -46.60
C LEU A 537 33.94 -6.95 -46.90
N GLU A 538 33.99 -8.14 -46.29
CA GLU A 538 35.00 -9.16 -46.60
C GLU A 538 34.91 -9.62 -48.07
N PHE A 539 33.70 -9.80 -48.60
CA PHE A 539 33.49 -10.14 -50.01
C PHE A 539 33.98 -9.03 -50.94
N ILE A 540 33.70 -7.76 -50.62
CA ILE A 540 34.20 -6.59 -51.36
C ILE A 540 35.73 -6.50 -51.30
N GLU A 541 36.33 -6.70 -50.12
CA GLU A 541 37.78 -6.62 -49.94
C GLU A 541 38.52 -7.77 -50.65
N ILE A 542 37.89 -8.95 -50.77
CA ILE A 542 38.43 -10.10 -51.50
C ILE A 542 38.21 -9.97 -53.01
N SER A 543 37.13 -9.34 -53.46
CA SER A 543 36.84 -9.08 -54.88
C SER A 543 37.54 -7.84 -55.45
N ARG A 544 38.12 -6.98 -54.59
CA ARG A 544 39.04 -5.90 -55.03
C ARG A 544 40.25 -6.52 -55.78
N PRO A 545 40.42 -6.24 -57.09
CA PRO A 545 41.58 -6.73 -57.81
C PRO A 545 42.85 -6.07 -57.27
N LEU A 546 43.83 -6.87 -56.86
CA LEU A 546 45.14 -6.36 -56.46
C LEU A 546 45.81 -5.74 -57.68
N SER A 547 45.97 -4.42 -57.68
CA SER A 547 46.60 -3.65 -58.75
C SER A 547 48.11 -3.90 -58.82
N LEU A 548 48.50 -5.05 -59.38
CA LEU A 548 49.86 -5.34 -59.82
C LEU A 548 49.99 -4.97 -61.31
N PRO A 549 50.81 -3.95 -61.67
CA PRO A 549 50.87 -3.44 -63.03
C PRO A 549 51.81 -4.28 -63.92
N SER A 550 51.38 -5.48 -64.29
CA SER A 550 51.96 -6.20 -65.44
C SER A 550 51.12 -7.41 -65.87
N LEU A 551 50.95 -7.57 -67.18
CA LEU A 551 50.29 -8.70 -67.87
C LEU A 551 48.75 -8.76 -67.80
N SER A 552 48.13 -7.85 -68.56
CA SER A 552 46.75 -8.00 -69.04
C SER A 552 46.60 -9.27 -69.89
N LEU A 553 45.74 -10.20 -69.47
CA LEU A 553 44.99 -11.04 -70.40
C LEU A 553 43.62 -11.44 -69.81
N CYS A 554 42.58 -10.76 -70.28
CA CYS A 554 41.17 -11.16 -70.30
C CYS A 554 40.58 -11.85 -69.04
N VAL A 555 40.13 -11.03 -68.07
CA VAL A 555 38.97 -11.37 -67.23
C VAL A 555 37.99 -10.19 -67.30
N LEU A 556 36.73 -10.48 -67.64
CA LEU A 556 35.64 -9.52 -67.70
C LEU A 556 35.46 -8.82 -66.33
N GLN A 557 35.19 -7.52 -66.32
CA GLN A 557 34.58 -6.88 -65.15
C GLN A 557 33.11 -7.30 -65.05
N LEU A 558 32.82 -8.43 -64.37
CA LEU A 558 31.49 -8.62 -63.80
C LEU A 558 31.32 -7.67 -62.61
N SER A 559 30.11 -7.14 -62.44
CA SER A 559 29.81 -6.31 -61.27
C SER A 559 29.76 -7.18 -60.00
N VAL A 560 30.22 -6.63 -58.88
CA VAL A 560 30.21 -7.31 -57.56
C VAL A 560 28.81 -7.83 -57.19
N CYS A 561 27.75 -7.14 -57.64
CA CYS A 561 26.37 -7.58 -57.46
C CYS A 561 26.06 -8.90 -58.18
N GLU A 562 26.56 -9.14 -59.39
CA GLU A 562 26.25 -10.34 -60.17
C GLU A 562 26.96 -11.59 -59.58
N GLU A 563 28.16 -11.41 -59.05
CA GLU A 563 28.92 -12.46 -58.39
C GLU A 563 28.32 -12.81 -57.01
N MET A 564 27.88 -11.81 -56.23
CA MET A 564 27.05 -12.04 -55.04
C MET A 564 25.76 -12.81 -55.36
N LEU A 565 25.08 -12.47 -56.47
CA LEU A 565 23.80 -13.11 -56.83
C LEU A 565 24.00 -14.58 -57.22
N ARG A 566 25.12 -14.92 -57.87
CA ARG A 566 25.48 -16.32 -58.20
C ARG A 566 25.85 -17.13 -56.96
N GLU A 567 26.62 -16.58 -56.03
CA GLU A 567 26.94 -17.26 -54.76
C GLU A 567 25.67 -17.43 -53.90
N LEU A 568 24.80 -16.42 -53.82
CA LEU A 568 23.54 -16.50 -53.07
C LEU A 568 22.56 -17.51 -53.70
N GLN A 569 22.49 -17.61 -55.03
CA GLN A 569 21.81 -18.71 -55.73
C GLN A 569 22.45 -20.07 -55.42
N GLY A 570 23.79 -20.16 -55.38
CA GLY A 570 24.52 -21.39 -55.02
C GLY A 570 24.22 -21.89 -53.60
N ILE A 571 24.10 -20.96 -52.64
CA ILE A 571 23.69 -21.23 -51.25
C ILE A 571 22.23 -21.70 -51.18
N VAL A 572 21.31 -21.01 -51.86
CA VAL A 572 19.88 -21.38 -51.92
C VAL A 572 19.66 -22.75 -52.59
N LEU A 573 20.55 -23.14 -53.51
CA LEU A 573 20.53 -24.45 -54.20
C LEU A 573 21.36 -25.54 -53.50
N CYS A 574 21.92 -25.30 -52.30
CA CYS A 574 22.73 -26.24 -51.52
C CYS A 574 23.79 -27.00 -52.34
N ARG A 575 24.51 -26.30 -53.22
CA ARG A 575 25.52 -26.92 -54.09
C ARG A 575 26.89 -26.94 -53.42
N ASP A 576 27.44 -28.13 -53.15
CA ASP A 576 28.75 -28.30 -52.50
C ASP A 576 29.88 -27.53 -53.19
N SER A 577 30.33 -26.44 -52.57
CA SER A 577 31.38 -25.57 -53.09
C SER A 577 32.76 -26.13 -52.79
N LEU A 578 33.20 -27.16 -53.53
CA LEU A 578 34.60 -27.61 -53.57
C LEU A 578 35.50 -26.60 -54.32
N GLN A 579 35.56 -25.36 -53.84
CA GLN A 579 36.51 -24.35 -54.32
C GLN A 579 37.82 -24.42 -53.52
N LEU A 580 38.92 -24.65 -54.25
CA LEU A 580 40.28 -24.73 -53.72
C LEU A 580 40.83 -23.31 -53.43
N ARG A 581 40.42 -22.72 -52.30
CA ARG A 581 40.80 -21.37 -51.87
C ARG A 581 42.31 -21.27 -51.61
N ARG A 582 43.06 -20.74 -52.58
CA ARG A 582 44.54 -20.69 -52.56
C ARG A 582 45.05 -19.65 -51.55
N ARG A 583 45.37 -20.09 -50.33
CA ARG A 583 45.95 -19.25 -49.26
C ARG A 583 47.31 -18.68 -49.69
N ARG A 584 47.59 -17.39 -49.42
CA ARG A 584 48.87 -16.73 -49.74
C ARG A 584 50.06 -17.50 -49.12
N GLY A 585 51.04 -17.83 -49.95
CA GLY A 585 52.35 -18.33 -49.53
C GLY A 585 53.44 -17.33 -49.89
N THR A 586 54.00 -16.65 -48.89
CA THR A 586 55.36 -16.07 -48.93
C THR A 586 56.34 -17.23 -48.63
N THR A 587 57.52 -17.38 -49.25
CA THR A 587 58.45 -16.40 -49.85
C THR A 587 59.28 -17.08 -50.95
N MET A 588 59.90 -16.32 -51.86
CA MET A 588 60.80 -16.86 -52.90
C MET A 588 62.06 -17.53 -52.34
N LEU A 589 62.54 -18.58 -53.02
CA LEU A 589 63.98 -18.85 -53.17
C LEU A 589 64.27 -19.58 -54.51
N ARG A 590 65.38 -19.18 -55.14
CA ARG A 590 65.74 -19.37 -56.55
C ARG A 590 66.37 -20.76 -56.82
N PRO A 591 65.95 -21.53 -57.85
CA PRO A 591 66.68 -22.72 -58.26
C PRO A 591 67.87 -22.36 -59.15
N ARG A 592 69.01 -23.06 -58.95
CA ARG A 592 70.19 -23.05 -59.83
C ARG A 592 70.20 -24.38 -60.62
N SER A 593 70.77 -24.36 -61.81
CA SER A 593 70.53 -25.36 -62.87
C SER A 593 71.41 -26.62 -62.83
N LEU A 594 70.76 -27.79 -63.03
CA LEU A 594 71.24 -28.98 -63.79
C LEU A 594 72.45 -29.78 -63.23
N PRO A 595 72.62 -31.10 -63.55
CA PRO A 595 72.35 -31.74 -64.85
C PRO A 595 71.38 -32.96 -64.88
N LEU A 596 71.12 -33.40 -66.11
CA LEU A 596 70.40 -34.62 -66.51
C LEU A 596 71.04 -35.90 -65.94
N GLU A 597 70.20 -36.89 -65.64
CA GLU A 597 70.44 -38.25 -66.12
C GLU A 597 69.12 -38.94 -66.50
N GLU A 598 69.23 -39.99 -67.30
CA GLU A 598 68.17 -40.51 -68.18
C GLU A 598 67.82 -41.96 -67.80
N ARG A 599 66.52 -42.31 -67.65
CA ARG A 599 65.86 -43.41 -68.40
C ARG A 599 64.50 -43.89 -67.86
N ARG A 600 63.58 -43.98 -68.83
CA ARG A 600 62.58 -45.07 -69.07
C ARG A 600 61.49 -45.34 -68.04
N ALA A 601 60.30 -44.87 -68.42
CA ALA A 601 59.04 -45.51 -68.03
C ALA A 601 58.92 -46.95 -68.56
N ARG A 602 58.19 -47.79 -67.83
CA ARG A 602 57.35 -48.86 -68.41
C ARG A 602 55.97 -48.78 -67.77
N ALA A 603 54.95 -48.63 -68.60
CA ALA A 603 53.57 -48.81 -68.19
C ALA A 603 53.26 -50.32 -68.07
N ALA A 604 52.38 -50.67 -67.14
CA ALA A 604 51.65 -51.93 -67.15
C ALA A 604 50.22 -51.63 -66.69
N ALA A 605 49.28 -51.61 -67.64
CA ALA A 605 47.86 -51.53 -67.35
C ALA A 605 47.29 -52.95 -67.22
N VAL A 606 46.44 -53.19 -66.23
CA VAL A 606 45.49 -54.31 -66.23
C VAL A 606 44.14 -53.80 -65.74
N SER A 607 43.17 -53.80 -66.65
CA SER A 607 41.73 -53.73 -66.37
C SER A 607 41.18 -55.15 -66.13
N LEU A 608 39.98 -55.26 -65.54
CA LEU A 608 39.02 -56.38 -65.44
C LEU A 608 38.47 -56.45 -64.00
N SER A 609 37.24 -56.88 -63.68
CA SER A 609 36.01 -57.07 -64.48
C SER A 609 34.82 -57.35 -63.53
N ASN A 610 33.61 -57.07 -64.01
CA ASN A 610 32.29 -57.33 -63.42
C ASN A 610 32.09 -58.64 -62.62
N GLY A 611 31.21 -58.56 -61.61
CA GLY A 611 30.43 -59.66 -61.02
C GLY A 611 29.00 -59.20 -60.75
N LYS A 612 27.97 -60.06 -60.96
CA LYS A 612 26.54 -59.69 -61.12
C LYS A 612 25.62 -60.50 -60.17
N LEU A 613 24.28 -60.36 -60.34
CA LEU A 613 23.14 -61.08 -59.69
C LEU A 613 22.79 -60.60 -58.26
N CYS A 614 21.53 -60.47 -57.78
CA CYS A 614 20.15 -60.55 -58.33
C CYS A 614 19.16 -59.81 -57.35
N GLY A 615 17.84 -59.65 -57.55
CA GLY A 615 16.94 -59.92 -58.70
C GLY A 615 15.45 -60.15 -58.31
N ALA A 616 14.53 -59.22 -58.69
CA ALA A 616 13.03 -59.27 -58.55
C ALA A 616 12.44 -59.24 -57.10
N ALA A 617 11.19 -58.84 -56.82
CA ALA A 617 9.97 -58.62 -57.64
C ALA A 617 9.05 -57.45 -57.15
N ALA A 618 7.91 -57.20 -57.83
CA ALA A 618 6.93 -56.09 -57.66
C ALA A 618 5.84 -56.33 -56.57
N GLY A 619 4.93 -55.40 -56.18
CA GLY A 619 4.52 -54.10 -56.76
C GLY A 619 3.65 -53.18 -55.85
N LEU A 620 3.03 -52.15 -56.47
CA LEU A 620 2.39 -50.90 -55.95
C LEU A 620 0.88 -51.01 -55.55
N PRO A 621 0.13 -49.94 -55.10
CA PRO A 621 0.48 -48.56 -54.64
C PRO A 621 -0.29 -48.01 -53.38
N LEU A 622 -0.05 -46.72 -53.05
CA LEU A 622 -0.94 -45.72 -52.38
C LEU A 622 -1.10 -45.67 -50.84
N SER A 623 -0.28 -44.85 -50.16
CA SER A 623 -0.68 -43.58 -49.49
C SER A 623 0.47 -43.00 -48.63
N GLU A 624 0.57 -41.67 -48.52
CA GLU A 624 1.66 -40.94 -47.82
C GLU A 624 1.24 -40.57 -46.37
N PRO A 625 2.17 -40.29 -45.41
CA PRO A 625 2.94 -39.04 -45.46
C PRO A 625 4.40 -39.07 -44.91
N LEU A 626 5.29 -38.37 -45.63
CA LEU A 626 6.37 -37.44 -45.22
C LEU A 626 7.27 -37.64 -43.96
N SER A 627 6.90 -38.36 -42.91
CA SER A 627 7.66 -38.42 -41.65
C SER A 627 8.94 -39.27 -41.74
N HIS A 628 8.97 -40.26 -42.62
CA HIS A 628 10.09 -41.21 -42.73
C HIS A 628 11.28 -40.74 -43.60
N ARG A 629 11.12 -39.72 -44.47
CA ARG A 629 12.25 -39.21 -45.28
C ARG A 629 13.22 -38.37 -44.46
N LEU A 630 12.72 -37.50 -43.57
CA LEU A 630 13.56 -36.64 -42.73
C LEU A 630 14.42 -37.43 -41.71
N ALA A 631 13.91 -38.56 -41.22
CA ALA A 631 14.67 -39.45 -40.33
C ALA A 631 15.86 -40.13 -41.02
N GLN A 632 15.81 -40.30 -42.35
CA GLN A 632 16.83 -41.01 -43.11
C GLN A 632 17.95 -40.09 -43.62
N GLU A 633 17.66 -38.80 -43.84
CA GLU A 633 18.67 -37.77 -44.14
C GLU A 633 19.45 -37.35 -42.86
N ALA A 634 18.79 -37.27 -41.71
CA ALA A 634 19.45 -37.01 -40.42
C ALA A 634 20.50 -38.07 -40.03
N ALA A 635 20.39 -39.29 -40.55
CA ALA A 635 21.33 -40.39 -40.28
C ALA A 635 22.59 -40.36 -41.16
N LEU A 636 22.63 -39.57 -42.24
CA LEU A 636 23.75 -39.51 -43.19
C LEU A 636 24.77 -38.39 -42.92
N VAL A 637 24.38 -37.34 -42.20
CA VAL A 637 25.28 -36.22 -41.84
C VAL A 637 26.27 -36.61 -40.71
N ALA A 638 25.99 -37.69 -39.96
CA ALA A 638 26.78 -38.12 -38.81
C ALA A 638 27.94 -39.12 -39.13
N ARG A 639 28.55 -39.05 -40.32
CA ARG A 639 29.73 -39.86 -40.69
C ARG A 639 30.89 -39.01 -41.22
N GLY A 640 31.56 -38.32 -40.29
CA GLY A 640 32.84 -37.67 -40.56
C GLY A 640 33.93 -38.66 -41.01
N CYS A 641 34.72 -38.26 -42.00
CA CYS A 641 35.77 -39.09 -42.59
C CYS A 641 36.89 -39.43 -41.57
N SER A 642 37.12 -40.72 -41.31
CA SER A 642 38.17 -41.21 -40.41
C SER A 642 39.22 -42.08 -41.13
N HIS A 643 39.68 -41.65 -42.31
CA HIS A 643 40.84 -42.25 -42.99
C HIS A 643 42.17 -41.79 -42.36
N ILE A 644 42.44 -42.25 -41.13
CA ILE A 644 43.77 -42.19 -40.53
C ILE A 644 44.52 -43.46 -40.95
N ARG A 645 45.57 -43.30 -41.77
CA ARG A 645 46.56 -44.38 -42.00
C ARG A 645 47.39 -44.55 -40.72
N ILE A 646 47.19 -45.65 -40.01
CA ILE A 646 47.95 -46.03 -38.82
C ILE A 646 49.23 -46.77 -39.25
N CYS A 647 50.40 -46.35 -38.78
CA CYS A 647 51.65 -47.07 -38.99
C CYS A 647 51.70 -48.39 -38.19
N PRO A 648 52.41 -49.44 -38.65
CA PRO A 648 52.37 -50.76 -38.03
C PRO A 648 52.88 -50.85 -36.57
N GLU A 649 53.65 -49.86 -36.09
CA GLU A 649 54.33 -49.94 -34.80
C GLU A 649 53.48 -49.53 -33.58
N CYS A 650 52.35 -48.84 -33.77
CA CYS A 650 51.52 -48.37 -32.64
C CYS A 650 50.65 -49.47 -32.00
N ARG A 651 50.75 -50.73 -32.43
CA ARG A 651 49.91 -51.84 -31.94
C ARG A 651 50.39 -52.46 -30.61
N ARG A 652 51.46 -51.93 -29.98
CA ARG A 652 52.15 -52.57 -28.84
C ARG A 652 51.90 -51.97 -27.45
N PHE A 653 51.07 -50.94 -27.32
CA PHE A 653 50.77 -50.28 -26.03
C PHE A 653 49.26 -50.12 -25.76
N GLN A 654 48.50 -51.22 -25.89
CA GLN A 654 47.17 -51.36 -25.27
C GLN A 654 47.13 -52.62 -24.39
N GLY A 655 47.78 -52.52 -23.23
CA GLY A 655 47.76 -53.54 -22.19
C GLY A 655 47.79 -52.89 -20.82
N LEU A 656 46.62 -52.46 -20.34
CA LEU A 656 46.24 -52.18 -18.95
C LEU A 656 44.81 -51.61 -18.97
N ARG A 657 43.80 -52.47 -18.73
CA ARG A 657 42.38 -52.08 -18.64
C ARG A 657 41.88 -52.38 -17.23
N ALA A 658 40.99 -51.51 -16.75
CA ALA A 658 40.54 -51.43 -15.36
C ALA A 658 40.00 -52.76 -14.76
N MET A 659 40.27 -52.93 -13.46
CA MET A 659 39.66 -53.92 -12.59
C MET A 659 38.14 -53.68 -12.46
N ARG A 660 37.32 -54.73 -12.49
CA ARG A 660 35.90 -54.68 -12.06
C ARG A 660 35.79 -55.12 -10.59
N PRO A 661 34.79 -54.62 -9.83
CA PRO A 661 34.56 -55.02 -8.44
C PRO A 661 33.84 -56.37 -8.35
N GLY A 662 34.08 -57.12 -7.27
CA GLY A 662 33.31 -58.30 -6.88
C GLY A 662 32.38 -58.02 -5.70
N GLY A 663 31.21 -58.68 -5.66
CA GLY A 663 30.43 -58.88 -4.42
C GLY A 663 30.91 -60.14 -3.68
N GLY A 664 30.47 -60.48 -2.47
CA GLY A 664 29.56 -59.88 -1.47
C GLY A 664 29.87 -60.58 -0.12
N PRO A 665 28.91 -60.95 0.77
CA PRO A 665 27.53 -60.49 0.95
C PRO A 665 27.15 -60.24 2.47
N SER A 666 25.84 -60.07 2.73
CA SER A 666 25.09 -60.53 3.93
C SER A 666 24.71 -59.56 5.09
N HIS A 667 23.44 -59.73 5.52
CA HIS A 667 22.73 -59.25 6.73
C HIS A 667 22.64 -57.72 7.01
N GLY A 668 21.51 -57.14 7.44
CA GLY A 668 20.15 -57.65 7.66
C GLY A 668 19.25 -56.62 8.38
N ALA A 669 17.94 -56.85 8.40
CA ALA A 669 16.89 -56.15 9.20
C ALA A 669 16.53 -54.67 8.90
N SER A 670 15.35 -54.50 8.29
CA SER A 670 14.34 -53.46 8.62
C SER A 670 13.68 -53.78 10.00
N PRO A 671 12.88 -52.92 10.69
CA PRO A 671 11.98 -51.92 10.09
C PRO A 671 11.60 -50.61 10.87
N THR A 672 10.83 -49.75 10.19
CA THR A 672 9.69 -48.91 10.67
C THR A 672 9.84 -47.65 11.58
N HIS A 673 8.94 -46.70 11.27
CA HIS A 673 8.28 -45.67 12.11
C HIS A 673 8.96 -44.33 12.48
N MET A 674 8.50 -43.27 11.79
CA MET A 674 8.11 -41.98 12.39
C MET A 674 6.74 -42.10 13.11
N PRO A 675 6.21 -41.08 13.87
CA PRO A 675 6.74 -39.72 14.13
C PRO A 675 6.76 -39.31 15.63
N THR A 676 7.28 -38.11 15.97
CA THR A 676 6.59 -37.08 16.82
C THR A 676 7.43 -35.80 17.08
N LYS A 677 6.75 -34.65 17.05
CA LYS A 677 7.06 -33.37 17.75
C LYS A 677 6.22 -33.33 19.05
N PRO A 678 6.29 -32.31 19.95
CA PRO A 678 7.28 -31.24 20.14
C PRO A 678 7.75 -31.10 21.62
N ARG A 679 8.65 -30.16 21.93
CA ARG A 679 8.45 -29.27 23.10
C ARG A 679 9.17 -27.93 22.97
N ILE A 680 8.50 -26.91 23.49
CA ILE A 680 8.96 -25.52 23.60
C ILE A 680 9.66 -25.37 24.95
N LEU A 681 10.75 -24.60 25.02
CA LEU A 681 11.28 -24.09 26.29
C LEU A 681 11.20 -22.57 26.29
N SER A 682 10.39 -22.04 27.19
CA SER A 682 10.38 -20.65 27.60
C SER A 682 11.53 -20.39 28.57
N ASP A 683 12.24 -19.28 28.43
CA ASP A 683 12.94 -18.69 29.56
C ASP A 683 12.97 -17.17 29.40
N GLY A 684 12.56 -16.46 30.45
CA GLY A 684 12.52 -15.00 30.48
C GLY A 684 13.48 -14.47 31.54
N LYS A 685 14.12 -13.33 31.27
CA LYS A 685 14.78 -12.52 32.30
C LYS A 685 14.95 -11.07 31.85
N ALA A 686 14.25 -10.17 32.53
CA ALA A 686 14.61 -8.76 32.58
C ALA A 686 15.75 -8.55 33.60
N PRO A 687 16.44 -7.40 33.53
CA PRO A 687 16.73 -6.68 34.76
C PRO A 687 16.32 -5.19 34.70
N ARG A 688 16.09 -4.62 35.88
CA ARG A 688 15.75 -3.21 36.09
C ARG A 688 16.96 -2.30 35.87
N ARG A 689 16.77 -1.18 35.18
CA ARG A 689 16.94 0.15 35.77
C ARG A 689 16.13 1.20 35.01
#